data_AF-A0A9E3R6D3-F1
#
_entry.id   AF-A0A9E3R6D3-F1
#
_cell.length_a   1.000
_cell.length_b   1.000
_cell.length_c   1.000
_cell.angle_alpha   90.00
_cell.angle_beta   90.00
_cell.angle_gamma   90.00
#
_symmetry.space_group_name_H-M   'P 1'
#
loop_
_entity.id
_entity.type
_entity.pdbx_description
1 polymer ?
#
loop_
_entity_poly.entity_id
_entity_poly.type
_entity_poly.pdbx_seq_one_letter_code
_entity_poly.pdbx_strand_id
1 'polypeptide(L)'
;MRLPLLGATLVTLLGCGPLPGEFGSSCAKDGDCKTGACFSGFTGGYCSARCEDAACPQGTRCAALAQGNFCLQDCAIGALDCRSGYQCGDVGAGSVCLPDCASDTDCGAGARCADKKCVAGTPGANGAACLLNAGCTSGRCEVSLNGGLCTEVCAQSSQGAGSFDQGCSGASVCAAVGEVGGLCFATCTADAQCRSEYACVSGACKPKCRGSTNCPVGYSCNRSVGQCVEGSAAPRQLGAACGADGDCDSTYCLDPSLGFPKGICSDDCSTNASVCGASGVCIVPADTSAASVCLQKCQSNFDCRADYFCSAVRNSNDRVCLPRCTAVSLCVAPEVCDQYSGDCVPPGQVGTSTIERVSLGAFPLASSGDSFKNFSVTVPQDAVSFTLFMKGGVGGTSAVTRLTAPSGDLLFDLDNYQTSKVRILPVNDGDFGMLFPNSPRVPIEVGTYQVTVGNSGGVKAGEVFALLKHSTGRLTGGNLNLNFWFAGLEPLNAASAPNDPNFKAALEEFRTIYATAGIALGTVSYFDVPAGQAAAYAVIDSTDGKDSELRKLFELSAGAPNNAMNFFLVREIKGGQAGFVILGIAGGIPGIPFEQGTNASGVAVTAQDLAQDPKSVARTMAHEGGHWLGLWHLTEQDGQMFDPLSDTPECPIARDANKDQKVTKAECAGFGAEYLMFWEAGPTASQLSSNQGFVLQRSPVVSQ
;
A
#
# COMPACT_ATOMS: atom_id res chain seq x y z
N MET A 1 -40.15 46.17 -4.90
CA MET A 1 -39.59 47.20 -5.79
C MET A 1 -39.12 46.49 -7.06
N ARG A 2 -39.85 46.66 -8.18
CA ARG A 2 -39.48 46.09 -9.50
C ARG A 2 -38.60 47.10 -10.22
N LEU A 3 -37.49 46.65 -10.83
CA LEU A 3 -36.91 47.14 -12.10
C LEU A 3 -35.71 46.23 -12.50
N PRO A 4 -35.21 46.22 -13.77
CA PRO A 4 -35.73 45.40 -14.87
C PRO A 4 -34.65 44.53 -15.58
N LEU A 5 -35.12 43.65 -16.48
CA LEU A 5 -34.31 42.92 -17.47
C LEU A 5 -33.50 43.85 -18.39
N LEU A 6 -32.23 43.52 -18.60
CA LEU A 6 -31.39 44.03 -19.69
C LEU A 6 -30.47 42.92 -20.19
N GLY A 7 -30.55 42.64 -21.49
CA GLY A 7 -29.45 42.13 -22.31
C GLY A 7 -29.21 40.62 -22.30
N ALA A 8 -29.98 39.87 -23.09
CA ALA A 8 -29.52 38.61 -23.64
C ALA A 8 -28.38 38.89 -24.63
N THR A 9 -27.14 38.89 -24.14
CA THR A 9 -25.96 38.78 -25.00
C THR A 9 -25.81 37.31 -25.37
N LEU A 10 -25.80 37.05 -26.67
CA LEU A 10 -25.54 35.78 -27.30
C LEU A 10 -24.23 35.17 -26.74
N VAL A 11 -24.35 34.26 -25.77
CA VAL A 11 -23.25 33.36 -25.43
C VAL A 11 -23.15 32.39 -26.60
N THR A 12 -22.23 32.68 -27.51
CA THR A 12 -21.66 31.67 -28.39
C THR A 12 -21.32 30.46 -27.53
N LEU A 13 -21.82 29.27 -27.91
CA LEU A 13 -21.42 28.01 -27.30
C LEU A 13 -19.88 27.91 -27.35
N LEU A 14 -19.22 28.27 -26.25
CA LEU A 14 -17.88 27.80 -25.94
C LEU A 14 -18.05 26.28 -25.81
N GLY A 15 -17.57 25.55 -26.82
CA GLY A 15 -17.64 24.10 -26.82
C GLY A 15 -17.06 23.53 -25.54
N CYS A 16 -17.76 22.57 -24.93
CA CYS A 16 -17.16 21.66 -23.95
C CYS A 16 -15.98 20.98 -24.65
N GLY A 17 -14.78 21.45 -24.37
CA GLY A 17 -13.55 20.93 -24.95
C GLY A 17 -12.35 21.43 -24.17
N PRO A 18 -11.26 20.65 -24.15
CA PRO A 18 -10.03 21.01 -23.45
C PRO A 18 -9.43 22.31 -24.01
N LEU A 19 -8.73 23.05 -23.15
CA LEU A 19 -8.04 24.29 -23.54
C LEU A 19 -7.06 24.02 -24.70
N PRO A 20 -6.76 25.00 -25.57
CA PRO A 20 -5.85 24.80 -26.70
C PRO A 20 -4.48 24.24 -26.29
N GLY A 21 -4.07 23.16 -26.97
CA GLY A 21 -2.78 22.49 -26.78
C GLY A 21 -2.73 21.49 -25.62
N GLU A 22 -3.79 21.33 -24.83
CA GLU A 22 -3.90 20.29 -23.79
C GLU A 22 -4.24 18.92 -24.39
N PHE A 23 -4.28 17.87 -23.56
CA PHE A 23 -4.76 16.56 -23.99
C PHE A 23 -6.21 16.66 -24.49
N GLY A 24 -6.45 16.11 -25.69
CA GLY A 24 -7.76 16.12 -26.34
C GLY A 24 -8.06 17.32 -27.24
N SER A 25 -7.19 18.33 -27.28
CA SER A 25 -7.35 19.48 -28.19
C SER A 25 -7.12 19.09 -29.65
N SER A 26 -7.74 19.84 -30.57
CA SER A 26 -7.45 19.74 -32.00
C SER A 26 -6.04 20.25 -32.32
N CYS A 27 -5.36 19.62 -33.28
CA CYS A 27 -4.04 20.04 -33.72
C CYS A 27 -3.81 19.71 -35.20
N ALA A 28 -2.89 20.42 -35.85
CA ALA A 28 -2.44 20.10 -37.20
C ALA A 28 -0.98 19.62 -37.24
N LYS A 29 -0.18 19.98 -36.24
CA LYS A 29 1.24 19.62 -36.08
C LYS A 29 1.63 19.56 -34.61
N ASP A 30 2.75 18.91 -34.30
CA ASP A 30 3.22 18.71 -32.92
C ASP A 30 3.37 20.02 -32.13
N GLY A 31 3.80 21.09 -32.80
CA GLY A 31 3.95 22.41 -32.18
C GLY A 31 2.65 23.08 -31.72
N ASP A 32 1.49 22.52 -32.07
CA ASP A 32 0.18 22.98 -31.59
C ASP A 32 -0.17 22.35 -30.21
N CYS A 33 0.60 21.35 -29.76
CA CYS A 33 0.34 20.56 -28.56
C CYS A 33 1.39 20.81 -27.48
N LYS A 34 0.94 21.17 -26.27
CA LYS A 34 1.79 21.21 -25.07
C LYS A 34 2.24 19.82 -24.63
N THR A 35 1.51 18.78 -25.06
CA THR A 35 1.90 17.37 -24.90
C THR A 35 3.13 17.00 -25.73
N GLY A 36 3.50 17.83 -26.71
CA GLY A 36 4.63 17.62 -27.60
C GLY A 36 4.35 16.73 -28.82
N ALA A 37 3.13 16.17 -28.95
CA ALA A 37 2.77 15.32 -30.08
C ALA A 37 1.32 15.55 -30.55
N CYS A 38 1.16 15.73 -31.86
CA CYS A 38 -0.11 15.84 -32.53
C CYS A 38 -0.39 14.57 -33.35
N PHE A 39 -1.44 13.84 -32.98
CA PHE A 39 -1.87 12.68 -33.74
C PHE A 39 -2.83 13.09 -34.85
N SER A 40 -2.25 13.45 -36.00
CA SER A 40 -2.99 13.89 -37.20
C SER A 40 -3.86 12.79 -37.83
N GLY A 41 -3.65 11.53 -37.44
CA GLY A 41 -4.47 10.39 -37.86
C GLY A 41 -5.87 10.37 -37.23
N PHE A 42 -6.12 11.20 -36.21
CA PHE A 42 -7.45 11.27 -35.59
C PHE A 42 -8.25 12.43 -36.18
N THR A 43 -9.59 12.33 -36.15
CA THR A 43 -10.48 13.35 -36.70
C THR A 43 -10.16 14.74 -36.15
N GLY A 44 -9.73 15.65 -37.02
CA GLY A 44 -9.33 17.02 -36.66
C GLY A 44 -8.02 17.15 -35.88
N GLY A 45 -7.19 16.10 -35.86
CA GLY A 45 -5.93 15.94 -35.11
C GLY A 45 -6.11 15.98 -33.60
N TYR A 46 -5.34 15.23 -32.82
CA TYR A 46 -5.54 15.11 -31.38
C TYR A 46 -4.22 15.27 -30.61
N CYS A 47 -4.14 16.25 -29.71
CA CYS A 47 -3.02 16.38 -28.80
C CYS A 47 -3.05 15.28 -27.75
N SER A 48 -2.02 14.43 -27.72
CA SER A 48 -1.92 13.32 -26.77
C SER A 48 -0.45 12.94 -26.56
N ALA A 49 -0.22 11.83 -25.86
CA ALA A 49 1.05 11.14 -25.72
C ALA A 49 0.79 9.62 -25.85
N ARG A 50 1.83 8.86 -26.20
CA ARG A 50 1.77 7.40 -26.17
C ARG A 50 1.88 6.91 -24.74
N CYS A 51 0.87 6.17 -24.27
CA CYS A 51 0.91 5.58 -22.93
C CYS A 51 1.80 4.33 -22.83
N GLU A 52 2.39 3.92 -23.96
CA GLU A 52 3.41 2.86 -24.01
C GLU A 52 4.77 3.36 -23.49
N ASP A 53 5.01 4.68 -23.57
CA ASP A 53 6.29 5.31 -23.25
C ASP A 53 6.33 5.95 -21.85
N ALA A 54 5.17 6.39 -21.34
CA ALA A 54 5.01 6.99 -20.02
C ALA A 54 3.56 6.86 -19.51
N ALA A 55 3.36 6.90 -18.19
CA ALA A 55 2.03 6.89 -17.59
C ALA A 55 1.21 8.12 -18.03
N CYS A 56 -0.10 7.94 -18.22
CA CYS A 56 -0.98 9.03 -18.59
C CYS A 56 -1.13 10.03 -17.43
N PRO A 57 -1.06 11.35 -17.71
CA PRO A 57 -1.27 12.37 -16.70
C PRO A 57 -2.73 12.44 -16.24
N GLN A 58 -2.97 13.07 -15.09
CA GLN A 58 -4.28 13.22 -14.48
C GLN A 58 -5.32 13.81 -15.47
N GLY A 59 -6.53 13.23 -15.49
CA GLY A 59 -7.60 13.60 -16.42
C GLY A 59 -7.52 12.95 -17.79
N THR A 60 -6.58 12.01 -17.98
CA THR A 60 -6.47 11.17 -19.17
C THR A 60 -6.22 9.71 -18.80
N ARG A 61 -6.59 8.79 -19.68
CA ARG A 61 -6.37 7.34 -19.55
C ARG A 61 -5.86 6.74 -20.84
N CYS A 62 -5.14 5.63 -20.71
CA CYS A 62 -4.60 4.89 -21.83
C CYS A 62 -5.73 4.14 -22.57
N ALA A 63 -5.72 4.18 -23.90
CA ALA A 63 -6.65 3.42 -24.75
C ALA A 63 -5.94 2.84 -25.97
N ALA A 64 -6.27 1.59 -26.32
CA ALA A 64 -5.63 0.82 -27.39
C ALA A 64 -6.34 0.99 -28.75
N LEU A 65 -5.92 1.99 -29.53
CA LEU A 65 -6.46 2.27 -30.86
C LEU A 65 -5.68 1.55 -31.97
N ALA A 66 -6.19 1.56 -33.20
CA ALA A 66 -5.58 0.87 -34.35
C ALA A 66 -4.12 1.28 -34.63
N GLN A 67 -3.71 2.48 -34.20
CA GLN A 67 -2.39 3.06 -34.46
C GLN A 67 -1.44 2.98 -33.24
N GLY A 68 -1.86 2.34 -32.14
CA GLY A 68 -1.14 2.21 -30.88
C GLY A 68 -1.95 2.64 -29.66
N ASN A 69 -1.32 2.66 -28.49
CA ASN A 69 -1.96 3.07 -27.25
C ASN A 69 -1.70 4.56 -26.95
N PHE A 70 -2.75 5.33 -26.70
CA PHE A 70 -2.69 6.78 -26.51
C PHE A 70 -3.39 7.22 -25.23
N CYS A 71 -2.90 8.30 -24.61
CA CYS A 71 -3.58 8.96 -23.50
C CYS A 71 -4.75 9.80 -24.03
N LEU A 72 -5.97 9.33 -23.79
CA LEU A 72 -7.19 10.01 -24.19
C LEU A 72 -7.86 10.66 -22.97
N GLN A 73 -8.51 11.78 -23.21
CA GLN A 73 -9.24 12.54 -22.20
C GLN A 73 -10.34 11.70 -21.54
N ASP A 74 -10.41 11.77 -20.21
CA ASP A 74 -11.49 11.16 -19.41
C ASP A 74 -12.85 11.79 -19.75
N CYS A 75 -13.92 11.01 -19.65
CA CYS A 75 -15.29 11.48 -19.85
C CYS A 75 -16.29 10.69 -18.99
N ALA A 76 -17.46 11.27 -18.75
CA ALA A 76 -18.60 10.57 -18.15
C ALA A 76 -19.57 10.07 -19.24
N ILE A 77 -19.97 8.81 -19.14
CA ILE A 77 -20.94 8.21 -20.07
C ILE A 77 -22.28 8.95 -19.95
N GLY A 78 -22.78 9.45 -21.08
CA GLY A 78 -24.03 10.22 -21.13
C GLY A 78 -23.87 11.72 -20.90
N ALA A 79 -22.66 12.21 -20.62
CA ALA A 79 -22.33 13.64 -20.58
C ALA A 79 -21.76 14.12 -21.94
N LEU A 80 -21.82 15.43 -22.18
CA LEU A 80 -21.27 16.10 -23.37
C LEU A 80 -19.80 16.52 -23.14
N ASP A 81 -18.99 15.61 -22.60
CA ASP A 81 -17.61 15.90 -22.20
C ASP A 81 -16.62 15.86 -23.37
N CYS A 82 -16.94 15.08 -24.41
CA CYS A 82 -16.07 14.89 -25.56
C CYS A 82 -16.31 15.97 -26.63
N ARG A 83 -15.21 16.38 -27.28
CA ARG A 83 -15.26 17.33 -28.39
C ARG A 83 -16.04 16.75 -29.58
N SER A 84 -16.56 17.62 -30.44
CA SER A 84 -17.24 17.20 -31.67
C SER A 84 -16.36 16.28 -32.52
N GLY A 85 -16.94 15.16 -32.98
CA GLY A 85 -16.22 14.08 -33.68
C GLY A 85 -15.59 13.05 -32.74
N TYR A 86 -15.84 13.14 -31.43
CA TYR A 86 -15.39 12.20 -30.40
C TYR A 86 -16.54 11.84 -29.48
N GLN A 87 -16.52 10.61 -28.98
CA GLN A 87 -17.57 10.07 -28.12
C GLN A 87 -16.99 9.32 -26.94
N CYS A 88 -17.70 9.38 -25.82
CA CYS A 88 -17.29 8.72 -24.60
C CYS A 88 -17.49 7.21 -24.73
N GLY A 89 -16.40 6.44 -24.64
CA GLY A 89 -16.38 4.98 -24.70
C GLY A 89 -15.77 4.36 -23.45
N ASP A 90 -16.31 3.22 -23.03
CA ASP A 90 -15.90 2.53 -21.81
C ASP A 90 -14.72 1.56 -22.05
N VAL A 91 -13.57 1.86 -21.46
CA VAL A 91 -12.34 1.07 -21.51
C VAL A 91 -12.01 0.49 -20.13
N GLY A 92 -11.09 -0.48 -20.02
CA GLY A 92 -10.85 -1.21 -18.77
C GLY A 92 -10.40 -0.37 -17.56
N ALA A 93 -9.92 0.86 -17.79
CA ALA A 93 -9.50 1.79 -16.76
C ALA A 93 -10.53 2.91 -16.46
N GLY A 94 -11.71 2.92 -17.10
CA GLY A 94 -12.70 4.01 -17.04
C GLY A 94 -13.19 4.43 -18.42
N SER A 95 -13.85 5.58 -18.57
CA SER A 95 -14.36 6.02 -19.87
C SER A 95 -13.52 7.17 -20.48
N VAL A 96 -13.27 7.09 -21.78
CA VAL A 96 -12.42 8.05 -22.53
C VAL A 96 -13.07 8.54 -23.82
N CYS A 97 -12.64 9.70 -24.31
CA CYS A 97 -13.10 10.26 -25.58
C CYS A 97 -12.43 9.61 -26.79
N LEU A 98 -13.14 8.68 -27.45
CA LEU A 98 -12.71 7.99 -28.67
C LEU A 98 -13.13 8.76 -29.94
N PRO A 99 -12.33 8.75 -31.02
CA PRO A 99 -12.72 9.38 -32.29
C PRO A 99 -13.91 8.66 -32.93
N ASP A 100 -14.74 9.41 -33.66
CA ASP A 100 -15.75 8.84 -34.55
C ASP A 100 -15.08 7.95 -35.61
N CYS A 101 -15.64 6.77 -35.84
CA CYS A 101 -15.15 5.83 -36.83
C CYS A 101 -15.87 5.98 -38.18
N ALA A 102 -15.19 5.66 -39.27
CA ALA A 102 -15.79 5.51 -40.60
C ALA A 102 -15.92 4.03 -41.00
N SER A 103 -15.07 3.17 -40.43
CA SER A 103 -14.97 1.75 -40.72
C SER A 103 -14.41 0.99 -39.52
N ASP A 104 -14.54 -0.34 -39.52
CA ASP A 104 -14.03 -1.19 -38.43
C ASP A 104 -12.53 -1.04 -38.19
N THR A 105 -11.75 -0.69 -39.22
CA THR A 105 -10.30 -0.47 -39.10
C THR A 105 -9.93 0.74 -38.25
N ASP A 106 -10.88 1.65 -38.02
CA ASP A 106 -10.66 2.85 -37.20
C ASP A 106 -10.79 2.55 -35.70
N CYS A 107 -11.42 1.43 -35.34
CA CYS A 107 -11.84 1.12 -33.97
C CYS A 107 -10.86 0.27 -33.16
N GLY A 108 -9.63 0.04 -33.66
CA GLY A 108 -8.68 -0.84 -32.96
C GLY A 108 -9.18 -2.28 -32.86
N ALA A 109 -8.43 -3.12 -32.18
CA ALA A 109 -8.72 -4.54 -32.13
C ALA A 109 -9.94 -4.86 -31.23
N GLY A 110 -10.80 -5.79 -31.63
CA GLY A 110 -11.97 -6.23 -30.84
C GLY A 110 -13.16 -5.26 -30.81
N ALA A 111 -13.09 -4.15 -31.54
CA ALA A 111 -14.22 -3.24 -31.74
C ALA A 111 -14.54 -3.09 -33.23
N ARG A 112 -15.77 -2.66 -33.52
CA ARG A 112 -16.29 -2.42 -34.87
C ARG A 112 -16.96 -1.06 -34.94
N CYS A 113 -17.08 -0.52 -36.13
CA CYS A 113 -17.75 0.74 -36.35
C CYS A 113 -19.26 0.52 -36.53
N ALA A 114 -20.06 1.10 -35.65
CA ALA A 114 -21.51 1.15 -35.77
C ALA A 114 -22.00 2.58 -35.49
N ASP A 115 -22.74 3.17 -36.42
CA ASP A 115 -23.27 4.53 -36.31
C ASP A 115 -22.20 5.58 -35.96
N LYS A 116 -21.01 5.47 -36.58
CA LYS A 116 -19.81 6.27 -36.32
C LYS A 116 -19.21 6.11 -34.92
N LYS A 117 -19.68 5.14 -34.14
CA LYS A 117 -19.13 4.81 -32.83
C LYS A 117 -18.34 3.52 -32.90
N CYS A 118 -17.19 3.52 -32.23
CA CYS A 118 -16.55 2.27 -31.91
C CYS A 118 -17.36 1.57 -30.83
N VAL A 119 -17.97 0.45 -31.22
CA VAL A 119 -18.72 -0.43 -30.33
C VAL A 119 -18.00 -1.76 -30.24
N ALA A 120 -18.28 -2.53 -29.20
CA ALA A 120 -17.72 -3.87 -29.07
C ALA A 120 -18.05 -4.72 -30.31
N GLY A 121 -17.03 -5.41 -30.82
CA GLY A 121 -17.19 -6.46 -31.82
C GLY A 121 -17.75 -7.74 -31.19
N THR A 122 -17.58 -8.87 -31.87
CA THR A 122 -17.85 -10.17 -31.24
C THR A 122 -16.91 -10.34 -30.03
N PRO A 123 -17.44 -10.61 -28.82
CA PRO A 123 -16.60 -10.74 -27.64
C PRO A 123 -15.50 -11.79 -27.80
N GLY A 124 -14.26 -11.40 -27.53
CA GLY A 124 -13.10 -12.27 -27.56
C GLY A 124 -12.86 -12.97 -26.22
N ALA A 125 -12.31 -14.18 -26.26
CA ALA A 125 -11.87 -14.92 -25.07
C ALA A 125 -10.57 -14.31 -24.48
N ASN A 126 -10.16 -14.77 -23.30
CA ASN A 126 -8.89 -14.36 -22.68
C ASN A 126 -7.70 -14.55 -23.63
N GLY A 127 -6.84 -13.52 -23.75
CA GLY A 127 -5.77 -13.49 -24.74
C GLY A 127 -6.11 -12.69 -25.99
N ALA A 128 -7.39 -12.56 -26.35
CA ALA A 128 -7.84 -11.79 -27.51
C ALA A 128 -7.53 -10.30 -27.33
N ALA A 129 -7.43 -9.60 -28.45
CA ALA A 129 -7.23 -8.15 -28.46
C ALA A 129 -8.57 -7.42 -28.30
N CYS A 130 -8.55 -6.24 -27.67
CA CYS A 130 -9.75 -5.50 -27.34
C CYS A 130 -9.48 -3.99 -27.21
N LEU A 131 -10.52 -3.19 -27.45
CA LEU A 131 -10.53 -1.76 -27.13
C LEU A 131 -11.52 -1.46 -25.98
N LEU A 132 -12.67 -2.13 -25.98
CA LEU A 132 -13.78 -1.87 -25.06
C LEU A 132 -14.01 -3.08 -24.15
N ASN A 133 -14.46 -2.86 -22.92
CA ASN A 133 -14.78 -3.92 -21.95
C ASN A 133 -15.79 -4.93 -22.51
N ALA A 134 -16.84 -4.44 -23.17
CA ALA A 134 -17.86 -5.26 -23.81
C ALA A 134 -17.34 -6.09 -25.01
N GLY A 135 -16.11 -5.81 -25.49
CA GLY A 135 -15.42 -6.60 -26.51
C GLY A 135 -14.77 -7.88 -25.95
N CYS A 136 -14.89 -8.14 -24.65
CA CYS A 136 -14.31 -9.31 -24.00
C CYS A 136 -15.38 -10.17 -23.34
N THR A 137 -15.28 -11.49 -23.48
CA THR A 137 -16.18 -12.44 -22.79
C THR A 137 -16.04 -12.33 -21.28
N SER A 138 -14.84 -11.98 -20.78
CA SER A 138 -14.57 -11.68 -19.37
C SER A 138 -15.19 -10.36 -18.90
N GLY A 139 -15.69 -9.52 -19.81
CA GLY A 139 -16.16 -8.16 -19.51
C GLY A 139 -15.04 -7.17 -19.16
N ARG A 140 -13.76 -7.56 -19.29
CA ARG A 140 -12.61 -6.71 -18.95
C ARG A 140 -11.57 -6.67 -20.06
N CYS A 141 -11.23 -5.46 -20.49
CA CYS A 141 -10.20 -5.18 -21.49
C CYS A 141 -9.02 -4.43 -20.86
N GLU A 142 -7.89 -5.11 -20.65
CA GLU A 142 -6.65 -4.49 -20.15
C GLU A 142 -5.94 -3.74 -21.28
N VAL A 143 -6.20 -2.43 -21.37
CA VAL A 143 -5.69 -1.54 -22.42
C VAL A 143 -4.26 -1.04 -22.16
N SER A 144 -3.73 -1.28 -20.96
CA SER A 144 -2.32 -0.97 -20.62
C SER A 144 -1.33 -1.94 -21.30
N LEU A 145 -1.82 -3.06 -21.84
CA LEU A 145 -1.03 -4.04 -22.56
C LEU A 145 -1.15 -3.85 -24.08
N ASN A 146 -0.13 -4.25 -24.83
CA ASN A 146 0.02 -3.96 -26.27
C ASN A 146 -1.20 -4.41 -27.09
N GLY A 147 -1.94 -3.46 -27.68
CA GLY A 147 -3.13 -3.75 -28.50
C GLY A 147 -4.36 -4.21 -27.72
N GLY A 148 -4.36 -3.99 -26.39
CA GLY A 148 -5.40 -4.43 -25.47
C GLY A 148 -5.42 -5.94 -25.26
N LEU A 149 -5.85 -6.38 -24.09
CA LEU A 149 -5.95 -7.79 -23.75
C LEU A 149 -7.29 -8.06 -23.07
N CYS A 150 -8.13 -8.89 -23.69
CA CYS A 150 -9.21 -9.54 -22.97
C CYS A 150 -8.59 -10.42 -21.90
N THR A 151 -8.90 -10.09 -20.66
CA THR A 151 -8.38 -10.76 -19.48
C THR A 151 -9.43 -10.66 -18.40
N GLU A 152 -9.23 -11.42 -17.35
CA GLU A 152 -9.86 -11.26 -16.06
C GLU A 152 -8.73 -11.10 -15.05
N VAL A 153 -9.06 -10.54 -13.89
CA VAL A 153 -8.12 -10.54 -12.77
C VAL A 153 -8.06 -11.97 -12.26
N CYS A 154 -6.85 -12.48 -12.11
CA CYS A 154 -6.64 -13.74 -11.43
C CYS A 154 -5.69 -13.50 -10.27
N ALA A 155 -6.10 -13.95 -9.10
CA ALA A 155 -5.17 -14.31 -8.06
C ALA A 155 -5.02 -15.83 -8.15
N GLN A 156 -3.82 -16.36 -7.88
CA GLN A 156 -3.78 -17.74 -7.40
C GLN A 156 -4.50 -17.73 -6.04
N SER A 157 -5.74 -18.23 -6.03
CA SER A 157 -6.57 -18.29 -4.84
C SER A 157 -6.09 -19.39 -3.90
N SER A 158 -5.69 -18.97 -2.71
CA SER A 158 -5.18 -19.65 -1.52
C SER A 158 -5.91 -20.91 -0.98
N GLN A 159 -6.75 -21.61 -1.76
CA GLN A 159 -7.45 -22.83 -1.33
C GLN A 159 -7.62 -23.85 -2.46
N GLY A 160 -7.23 -25.10 -2.21
CA GLY A 160 -7.40 -26.22 -3.13
C GLY A 160 -8.87 -26.56 -3.43
N ALA A 161 -9.13 -26.93 -4.69
CA ALA A 161 -10.31 -27.56 -5.31
C ALA A 161 -11.68 -27.39 -4.60
N GLY A 162 -12.48 -26.38 -4.99
CA GLY A 162 -13.86 -26.27 -4.47
C GLY A 162 -14.79 -25.10 -4.86
N SER A 163 -14.31 -24.03 -5.54
CA SER A 163 -15.10 -22.91 -6.14
C SER A 163 -15.69 -21.91 -5.12
N PHE A 164 -15.61 -20.59 -5.32
CA PHE A 164 -15.63 -19.77 -6.54
C PHE A 164 -14.36 -18.93 -6.72
N ASP A 165 -13.66 -18.88 -7.86
CA ASP A 165 -13.61 -19.67 -9.09
C ASP A 165 -12.18 -19.42 -9.65
N GLN A 166 -11.55 -20.42 -10.27
CA GLN A 166 -10.21 -20.25 -10.87
C GLN A 166 -10.25 -19.10 -11.88
N GLY A 167 -9.55 -18.01 -11.58
CA GLY A 167 -9.83 -16.70 -12.16
C GLY A 167 -9.48 -16.52 -13.63
N CYS A 168 -9.30 -17.59 -14.41
CA CYS A 168 -9.01 -17.59 -15.84
C CYS A 168 -9.93 -18.56 -16.60
N SER A 169 -10.97 -18.04 -17.24
CA SER A 169 -11.87 -18.81 -18.09
C SER A 169 -11.24 -19.25 -19.43
N GLY A 170 -11.72 -20.35 -19.98
CA GLY A 170 -11.26 -20.88 -21.28
C GLY A 170 -9.84 -21.44 -21.26
N ALA A 171 -9.17 -21.46 -22.42
CA ALA A 171 -7.79 -21.95 -22.55
C ALA A 171 -6.76 -20.89 -22.12
N SER A 172 -6.91 -20.34 -20.92
CA SER A 172 -6.05 -19.30 -20.37
C SER A 172 -5.40 -19.70 -19.04
N VAL A 173 -4.27 -19.09 -18.73
CA VAL A 173 -3.46 -19.35 -17.54
C VAL A 173 -3.18 -18.03 -16.82
N CYS A 174 -3.23 -18.08 -15.50
CA CYS A 174 -2.92 -16.92 -14.68
C CYS A 174 -1.42 -16.66 -14.72
N ALA A 175 -1.03 -15.42 -15.00
CA ALA A 175 0.36 -15.03 -14.92
C ALA A 175 0.52 -13.65 -14.28
N ALA A 176 1.55 -13.51 -13.44
CA ALA A 176 1.87 -12.25 -12.77
C ALA A 176 2.19 -11.13 -13.77
N VAL A 177 1.67 -9.93 -13.48
CA VAL A 177 1.92 -8.69 -14.24
C VAL A 177 2.47 -7.55 -13.39
N GLY A 178 2.65 -7.77 -12.09
CA GLY A 178 3.22 -6.82 -11.13
C GLY A 178 3.48 -7.50 -9.77
N GLU A 179 3.84 -6.72 -8.75
CA GLU A 179 4.19 -7.22 -7.41
C GLU A 179 2.97 -7.66 -6.57
N VAL A 180 1.73 -7.39 -7.02
CA VAL A 180 0.50 -7.53 -6.20
C VAL A 180 -0.69 -8.22 -6.91
N GLY A 181 -0.49 -8.88 -8.07
CA GLY A 181 -1.57 -9.62 -8.74
C GLY A 181 -1.27 -10.19 -10.14
N GLY A 182 -2.18 -11.06 -10.63
CA GLY A 182 -2.09 -11.75 -11.92
C GLY A 182 -3.20 -11.42 -12.91
N LEU A 183 -2.91 -11.63 -14.20
CA LEU A 183 -3.87 -11.55 -15.31
C LEU A 183 -3.92 -12.86 -16.07
N CYS A 184 -5.06 -13.12 -16.72
CA CYS A 184 -5.27 -14.32 -17.51
C CYS A 184 -4.81 -14.12 -18.94
N PHE A 185 -3.84 -14.94 -19.33
CA PHE A 185 -3.26 -14.95 -20.66
C PHE A 185 -3.65 -16.22 -21.40
N ALA A 186 -3.80 -16.15 -22.72
CA ALA A 186 -3.94 -17.36 -23.53
C ALA A 186 -2.77 -18.32 -23.26
N THR A 187 -3.08 -19.62 -23.17
CA THR A 187 -2.06 -20.66 -23.01
C THR A 187 -1.25 -20.84 -24.29
N CYS A 188 0.01 -21.25 -24.15
CA CYS A 188 0.90 -21.48 -25.28
C CYS A 188 1.98 -22.52 -24.96
N THR A 189 2.58 -23.05 -26.02
CA THR A 189 3.78 -23.91 -25.99
C THR A 189 4.92 -23.37 -26.87
N ALA A 190 4.63 -22.42 -27.77
CA ALA A 190 5.60 -21.70 -28.59
C ALA A 190 5.08 -20.32 -29.01
N ASP A 191 5.99 -19.40 -29.35
CA ASP A 191 5.66 -18.01 -29.73
C ASP A 191 4.69 -17.92 -30.91
N ALA A 192 4.71 -18.87 -31.84
CA ALA A 192 3.81 -18.90 -33.00
C ALA A 192 2.33 -19.05 -32.62
N GLN A 193 2.02 -19.46 -31.38
CA GLN A 193 0.66 -19.56 -30.84
C GLN A 193 0.19 -18.25 -30.20
N CYS A 194 1.09 -17.28 -30.03
CA CYS A 194 0.79 -15.95 -29.51
C CYS A 194 0.63 -14.95 -30.66
N ARG A 195 -0.10 -13.86 -30.40
CA ARG A 195 -0.17 -12.72 -31.32
C ARG A 195 1.22 -12.10 -31.54
N SER A 196 1.43 -11.40 -32.65
CA SER A 196 2.75 -10.89 -33.07
C SER A 196 3.53 -10.12 -31.99
N GLU A 197 2.82 -9.36 -31.15
CA GLU A 197 3.37 -8.56 -30.06
C GLU A 197 3.55 -9.31 -28.73
N TYR A 198 3.31 -10.61 -28.71
CA TYR A 198 3.33 -11.46 -27.54
C TYR A 198 4.27 -12.64 -27.77
N ALA A 199 4.87 -13.14 -26.69
CA ALA A 199 5.75 -14.29 -26.69
C ALA A 199 5.25 -15.33 -25.68
N CYS A 200 5.56 -16.60 -25.93
CA CYS A 200 5.21 -17.67 -25.03
C CYS A 200 6.21 -17.75 -23.89
N VAL A 201 5.78 -17.35 -22.69
CA VAL A 201 6.63 -17.33 -21.50
C VAL A 201 5.95 -18.16 -20.42
N SER A 202 6.61 -19.24 -19.98
CA SER A 202 6.11 -20.14 -18.94
C SER A 202 4.69 -20.66 -19.20
N GLY A 203 4.35 -20.94 -20.47
CA GLY A 203 3.05 -21.46 -20.87
C GLY A 203 1.96 -20.40 -21.06
N ALA A 204 2.28 -19.11 -20.90
CA ALA A 204 1.38 -17.98 -21.06
C ALA A 204 1.84 -17.08 -22.23
N CYS A 205 0.91 -16.67 -23.10
CA CYS A 205 1.18 -15.62 -24.08
C CYS A 205 1.27 -14.27 -23.38
N LYS A 206 2.49 -13.84 -23.04
CA LYS A 206 2.75 -12.54 -22.39
C LYS A 206 3.18 -11.48 -23.42
N PRO A 207 2.88 -10.20 -23.20
CA PRO A 207 3.32 -9.15 -24.09
C PRO A 207 4.85 -9.11 -24.14
N LYS A 208 5.40 -8.92 -25.34
CA LYS A 208 6.83 -8.65 -25.50
C LYS A 208 7.15 -7.31 -24.87
N CYS A 209 8.23 -7.25 -24.10
CA CYS A 209 8.72 -5.98 -23.59
C CYS A 209 9.26 -5.13 -24.77
N ARG A 210 9.05 -3.80 -24.72
CA ARG A 210 9.56 -2.85 -25.71
C ARG A 210 10.53 -1.83 -25.08
N GLY A 211 10.46 -1.61 -23.77
CA GLY A 211 11.44 -0.89 -22.96
C GLY A 211 11.54 -1.45 -21.54
N SER A 212 12.60 -1.08 -20.82
CA SER A 212 12.84 -1.58 -19.46
C SER A 212 11.82 -1.07 -18.43
N THR A 213 11.09 0.01 -18.74
CA THR A 213 9.95 0.50 -17.94
C THR A 213 8.76 -0.46 -17.95
N ASN A 214 8.72 -1.43 -18.87
CA ASN A 214 7.68 -2.46 -18.96
C ASN A 214 8.08 -3.75 -18.24
N CYS A 215 9.18 -3.76 -17.48
CA CYS A 215 9.67 -4.94 -16.76
C CYS A 215 9.52 -4.77 -15.24
N PRO A 216 9.32 -5.87 -14.49
CA PRO A 216 9.35 -5.85 -13.03
C PRO A 216 10.66 -5.28 -12.48
N VAL A 217 10.62 -4.76 -11.25
CA VAL A 217 11.79 -4.19 -10.58
C VAL A 217 12.92 -5.24 -10.52
N GLY A 218 14.11 -4.87 -10.99
CA GLY A 218 15.27 -5.78 -11.10
C GLY A 218 15.41 -6.51 -12.45
N TYR A 219 14.49 -6.31 -13.38
CA TYR A 219 14.50 -6.89 -14.72
C TYR A 219 14.59 -5.81 -15.81
N SER A 220 15.16 -6.18 -16.95
CA SER A 220 15.41 -5.27 -18.07
C SER A 220 14.98 -5.90 -19.39
N CYS A 221 14.53 -5.07 -20.33
CA CYS A 221 13.94 -5.59 -21.56
C CYS A 221 15.01 -5.95 -22.61
N ASN A 222 15.16 -7.23 -22.91
CA ASN A 222 15.92 -7.66 -24.08
C ASN A 222 15.06 -7.49 -25.35
N ARG A 223 15.24 -6.37 -26.05
CA ARG A 223 14.47 -6.02 -27.26
C ARG A 223 14.63 -6.99 -28.43
N SER A 224 15.71 -7.77 -28.48
CA SER A 224 15.96 -8.73 -29.57
C SER A 224 15.06 -9.96 -29.48
N VAL A 225 14.67 -10.34 -28.26
CA VAL A 225 13.78 -11.49 -27.98
C VAL A 225 12.44 -11.07 -27.33
N GLY A 226 12.30 -9.81 -26.94
CA GLY A 226 11.10 -9.24 -26.34
C GLY A 226 10.80 -9.73 -24.92
N GLN A 227 11.80 -10.11 -24.13
CA GLN A 227 11.63 -10.68 -22.78
C GLN A 227 12.34 -9.85 -21.69
N CYS A 228 11.71 -9.76 -20.51
CA CYS A 228 12.31 -9.20 -19.31
C CYS A 228 13.26 -10.23 -18.68
N VAL A 229 14.54 -9.88 -18.55
CA VAL A 229 15.57 -10.80 -18.01
C VAL A 229 16.21 -10.23 -16.75
N GLU A 230 16.45 -11.10 -15.77
CA GLU A 230 17.09 -10.79 -14.49
C GLU A 230 18.60 -10.60 -14.68
N GLY A 231 19.17 -9.57 -14.07
CA GLY A 231 20.62 -9.44 -13.91
C GLY A 231 21.46 -9.31 -15.19
N SER A 232 20.89 -9.21 -16.39
CA SER A 232 21.69 -9.28 -17.64
C SER A 232 21.16 -8.54 -18.88
N ALA A 233 20.18 -7.62 -18.80
CA ALA A 233 19.84 -6.79 -19.96
C ALA A 233 20.01 -5.29 -19.73
N ALA A 234 20.34 -4.62 -20.84
CA ALA A 234 20.46 -3.18 -20.95
C ALA A 234 19.07 -2.54 -21.23
N PRO A 235 18.87 -1.26 -20.87
CA PRO A 235 19.85 -0.37 -20.26
C PRO A 235 19.73 -0.30 -18.72
N ARG A 236 20.89 -0.29 -18.05
CA ARG A 236 21.09 -0.22 -16.59
C ARG A 236 21.46 1.22 -16.17
N GLN A 237 20.42 2.03 -16.00
CA GLN A 237 20.53 3.47 -15.74
C GLN A 237 20.96 3.81 -14.30
N LEU A 238 21.34 5.07 -14.10
CA LEU A 238 21.59 5.67 -12.79
C LEU A 238 20.46 5.34 -11.80
N GLY A 239 20.78 4.75 -10.65
CA GLY A 239 19.79 4.35 -9.64
C GLY A 239 19.39 2.86 -9.63
N ALA A 240 19.77 2.09 -10.65
CA ALA A 240 19.47 0.66 -10.75
C ALA A 240 20.25 -0.19 -9.73
N ALA A 241 19.75 -1.38 -9.39
CA ALA A 241 20.47 -2.33 -8.53
C ALA A 241 21.68 -2.96 -9.24
N CYS A 242 22.73 -3.23 -8.49
CA CYS A 242 23.95 -3.85 -9.00
C CYS A 242 24.66 -4.68 -7.91
N GLY A 243 25.38 -5.72 -8.32
CA GLY A 243 26.28 -6.48 -7.45
C GLY A 243 27.76 -6.21 -7.73
N ALA A 244 28.09 -5.76 -8.95
CA ALA A 244 29.43 -5.39 -9.38
C ALA A 244 29.38 -4.30 -10.48
N ASP A 245 30.52 -3.67 -10.80
CA ASP A 245 30.60 -2.61 -11.82
C ASP A 245 30.08 -3.05 -13.19
N GLY A 246 30.34 -4.30 -13.57
CA GLY A 246 29.82 -4.89 -14.81
C GLY A 246 28.29 -5.00 -14.86
N ASP A 247 27.62 -4.72 -13.74
CA ASP A 247 26.17 -4.62 -13.62
C ASP A 247 25.62 -3.22 -13.94
N CYS A 248 26.40 -2.28 -14.45
CA CYS A 248 25.94 -0.92 -14.73
C CYS A 248 26.28 -0.48 -16.15
N ASP A 249 25.40 0.32 -16.78
CA ASP A 249 25.77 1.03 -18.02
C ASP A 249 26.59 2.29 -17.70
N SER A 250 26.51 2.76 -16.45
CA SER A 250 27.38 3.79 -15.87
C SER A 250 28.70 3.18 -15.37
N THR A 251 29.65 4.03 -14.96
CA THR A 251 31.04 3.60 -14.71
C THR A 251 31.22 2.58 -13.58
N TYR A 252 30.45 2.63 -12.48
CA TYR A 252 30.64 1.70 -11.36
C TYR A 252 29.38 1.45 -10.52
N CYS A 253 29.40 0.31 -9.81
CA CYS A 253 28.40 -0.07 -8.83
C CYS A 253 28.81 0.45 -7.45
N LEU A 254 28.00 1.32 -6.86
CA LEU A 254 28.15 1.67 -5.45
C LEU A 254 27.60 0.52 -4.61
N ASP A 255 28.47 -0.31 -4.07
CA ASP A 255 28.10 -1.56 -3.39
C ASP A 255 27.91 -1.38 -1.85
N PRO A 256 27.50 -2.44 -1.13
CA PRO A 256 27.34 -2.37 0.33
C PRO A 256 28.62 -2.03 1.12
N SER A 257 29.81 -2.28 0.57
CA SER A 257 31.08 -1.89 1.20
C SER A 257 31.28 -0.37 1.22
N LEU A 258 30.64 0.34 0.29
CA LEU A 258 30.58 1.79 0.22
C LEU A 258 29.37 2.39 0.96
N GLY A 259 28.59 1.55 1.68
CA GLY A 259 27.40 1.97 2.42
C GLY A 259 26.11 1.99 1.59
N PHE A 260 26.12 1.40 0.39
CA PHE A 260 24.96 1.34 -0.52
C PHE A 260 24.30 -0.05 -0.49
N PRO A 261 23.24 -0.26 0.33
CA PRO A 261 22.62 -1.57 0.47
C PRO A 261 22.04 -2.06 -0.87
N LYS A 262 22.29 -3.34 -1.17
CA LYS A 262 21.89 -4.01 -2.43
C LYS A 262 22.37 -3.31 -3.72
N GLY A 263 23.42 -2.50 -3.59
CA GLY A 263 24.12 -1.78 -4.64
C GLY A 263 23.28 -0.78 -5.44
N ILE A 264 23.92 0.29 -5.94
CA ILE A 264 23.28 1.21 -6.88
C ILE A 264 24.22 1.62 -8.03
N CYS A 265 23.72 1.60 -9.27
CA CYS A 265 24.48 2.06 -10.43
C CYS A 265 24.69 3.57 -10.36
N SER A 266 25.96 3.95 -10.45
CA SER A 266 26.43 5.33 -10.37
C SER A 266 27.50 5.62 -11.44
N ASP A 267 27.81 6.89 -11.64
CA ASP A 267 28.79 7.34 -12.61
C ASP A 267 29.82 8.30 -11.98
N ASP A 268 31.02 8.34 -12.55
CA ASP A 268 32.06 9.27 -12.12
C ASP A 268 31.77 10.67 -12.68
N CYS A 269 31.48 11.61 -11.78
CA CYS A 269 31.24 13.00 -12.14
C CYS A 269 32.36 13.94 -11.67
N SER A 270 33.51 13.40 -11.24
CA SER A 270 34.65 14.16 -10.71
C SER A 270 35.17 15.25 -11.64
N THR A 271 35.15 14.98 -12.95
CA THR A 271 35.62 15.93 -13.98
C THR A 271 34.49 16.64 -14.71
N ASN A 272 33.27 16.11 -14.69
CA ASN A 272 32.15 16.63 -15.46
C ASN A 272 30.79 16.23 -14.86
N ALA A 273 30.10 17.18 -14.22
CA ALA A 273 28.78 16.96 -13.64
C ALA A 273 27.68 16.63 -14.66
N SER A 274 27.86 16.97 -15.95
CA SER A 274 26.86 16.68 -16.98
C SER A 274 26.72 15.19 -17.32
N VAL A 275 27.69 14.36 -16.92
CA VAL A 275 27.64 12.90 -17.07
C VAL A 275 26.44 12.30 -16.34
N CYS A 276 25.99 12.90 -15.24
CA CYS A 276 24.81 12.44 -14.50
C CYS A 276 23.49 12.62 -15.26
N GLY A 277 23.48 13.35 -16.38
CA GLY A 277 22.30 13.60 -17.18
C GLY A 277 21.20 14.37 -16.44
N ALA A 278 19.98 14.33 -16.97
CA ALA A 278 18.83 15.04 -16.39
C ALA A 278 18.25 14.34 -15.15
N SER A 279 18.45 13.02 -15.04
CA SER A 279 17.94 12.17 -13.96
C SER A 279 18.87 12.07 -12.75
N GLY A 280 20.07 12.65 -12.82
CA GLY A 280 21.07 12.56 -11.76
C GLY A 280 21.58 13.91 -11.26
N VAL A 281 22.13 13.89 -10.05
CA VAL A 281 22.92 14.99 -9.48
C VAL A 281 24.31 14.47 -9.20
N CYS A 282 25.32 15.25 -9.57
CA CYS A 282 26.69 14.98 -9.16
C CYS A 282 26.88 15.33 -7.68
N ILE A 283 27.14 14.32 -6.85
CA ILE A 283 27.42 14.48 -5.43
C ILE A 283 28.92 14.46 -5.23
N VAL A 284 29.44 15.57 -4.73
CA VAL A 284 30.86 15.74 -4.39
C VAL A 284 31.00 15.55 -2.89
N PRO A 285 31.69 14.49 -2.42
CA PRO A 285 31.91 14.27 -1.00
C PRO A 285 32.68 15.43 -0.37
N ALA A 286 32.37 15.76 0.89
CA ALA A 286 33.11 16.78 1.63
C ALA A 286 34.55 16.33 1.96
N ASP A 287 34.79 15.02 2.03
CA ASP A 287 36.11 14.41 2.13
C ASP A 287 36.62 14.05 0.73
N THR A 288 37.69 14.70 0.30
CA THR A 288 38.29 14.53 -1.05
C THR A 288 38.90 13.15 -1.28
N SER A 289 38.87 12.24 -0.30
CA SER A 289 39.29 10.84 -0.45
C SER A 289 38.23 9.96 -1.13
N ALA A 290 36.97 10.38 -1.18
CA ALA A 290 35.90 9.67 -1.86
C ALA A 290 35.65 10.25 -3.27
N ALA A 291 35.33 9.39 -4.24
CA ALA A 291 35.02 9.81 -5.60
C ALA A 291 33.71 10.62 -5.66
N SER A 292 33.62 11.57 -6.61
CA SER A 292 32.37 12.26 -6.91
C SER A 292 31.46 11.35 -7.72
N VAL A 293 30.23 11.14 -7.25
CA VAL A 293 29.34 10.10 -7.77
C VAL A 293 28.02 10.71 -8.23
N CYS A 294 27.43 10.19 -9.30
CA CYS A 294 26.08 10.55 -9.70
C CYS A 294 25.05 9.81 -8.83
N LEU A 295 24.09 10.53 -8.25
CA LEU A 295 22.93 9.91 -7.57
C LEU A 295 21.62 10.31 -8.25
N GLN A 296 20.66 9.39 -8.24
CA GLN A 296 19.35 9.58 -8.86
C GLN A 296 18.59 10.72 -8.17
N LYS A 297 18.04 11.64 -8.97
CA LYS A 297 17.11 12.67 -8.50
C LYS A 297 15.81 12.05 -7.98
N CYS A 298 15.22 12.69 -7.00
CA CYS A 298 13.93 12.31 -6.46
C CYS A 298 13.11 13.55 -6.05
N GLN A 299 11.80 13.38 -5.99
CA GLN A 299 10.85 14.33 -5.42
C GLN A 299 10.29 13.81 -4.09
N SER A 300 10.10 12.50 -3.99
CA SER A 300 9.58 11.79 -2.82
C SER A 300 10.34 10.50 -2.53
N ASN A 301 10.15 9.93 -1.34
CA ASN A 301 10.76 8.65 -0.96
C ASN A 301 10.31 7.46 -1.85
N PHE A 302 9.21 7.60 -2.59
CA PHE A 302 8.73 6.59 -3.54
C PHE A 302 9.49 6.60 -4.87
N ASP A 303 10.20 7.68 -5.19
CA ASP A 303 11.08 7.71 -6.36
C ASP A 303 12.38 6.92 -6.09
N CYS A 304 12.63 6.62 -4.81
CA CYS A 304 13.79 5.88 -4.34
C CYS A 304 13.45 4.42 -4.04
N ARG A 305 14.45 3.55 -4.23
CA ARG A 305 14.38 2.14 -3.85
C ARG A 305 14.10 1.97 -2.35
N ALA A 306 13.57 0.80 -1.98
CA ALA A 306 13.22 0.42 -0.60
C ALA A 306 14.21 0.90 0.47
N ASP A 307 15.50 0.64 0.24
CA ASP A 307 16.57 0.92 1.18
C ASP A 307 17.12 2.36 1.12
N TYR A 308 16.46 3.25 0.38
CA TYR A 308 16.91 4.60 0.03
C TYR A 308 15.83 5.65 0.29
N PHE A 309 16.24 6.82 0.77
CA PHE A 309 15.38 7.95 1.05
C PHE A 309 15.72 9.13 0.16
N CYS A 310 14.70 9.94 -0.12
CA CYS A 310 14.85 11.13 -0.92
C CYS A 310 15.40 12.26 -0.04
N SER A 311 16.70 12.46 -0.05
CA SER A 311 17.37 13.38 0.85
C SER A 311 17.77 14.66 0.13
N ALA A 312 17.73 15.80 0.82
CA ALA A 312 18.15 17.09 0.28
C ALA A 312 19.66 17.12 0.05
N VAL A 313 20.07 17.72 -1.07
CA VAL A 313 21.50 17.96 -1.36
C VAL A 313 21.93 19.30 -0.77
N ARG A 314 23.04 19.32 -0.02
CA ARG A 314 23.54 20.54 0.62
C ARG A 314 23.80 21.63 -0.43
N ASN A 315 23.31 22.85 -0.15
CA ASN A 315 23.43 24.03 -1.03
C ASN A 315 22.82 23.83 -2.42
N SER A 316 21.90 22.87 -2.58
CA SER A 316 21.10 22.70 -3.79
C SER A 316 19.62 22.60 -3.44
N ASN A 317 18.76 22.90 -4.41
CA ASN A 317 17.33 22.61 -4.32
C ASN A 317 17.00 21.18 -4.80
N ASP A 318 17.99 20.47 -5.34
CA ASP A 318 17.82 19.07 -5.75
C ASP A 318 17.77 18.14 -4.52
N ARG A 319 17.05 17.03 -4.68
CA ARG A 319 17.07 15.89 -3.76
C ARG A 319 17.52 14.65 -4.51
N VAL A 320 18.18 13.74 -3.80
CA VAL A 320 18.70 12.49 -4.37
C VAL A 320 18.38 11.29 -3.50
N CYS A 321 18.36 10.11 -4.11
CA CYS A 321 18.22 8.85 -3.40
C CYS A 321 19.53 8.47 -2.70
N LEU A 322 19.53 8.54 -1.37
CA LEU A 322 20.64 8.14 -0.52
C LEU A 322 20.24 6.96 0.37
N PRO A 323 21.18 6.08 0.73
CA PRO A 323 20.93 5.03 1.70
C PRO A 323 20.36 5.62 2.99
N ARG A 324 19.47 4.87 3.63
CA ARG A 324 19.01 5.20 4.98
C ARG A 324 20.20 5.32 5.91
N CYS A 325 20.19 6.34 6.76
CA CYS A 325 21.21 6.41 7.79
C CYS A 325 21.00 5.26 8.77
N THR A 326 22.09 4.62 9.15
CA THR A 326 22.15 3.62 10.24
C THR A 326 23.06 4.08 11.37
N ALA A 327 23.78 5.19 11.18
CA ALA A 327 24.71 5.77 12.12
C ALA A 327 24.86 7.28 11.88
N VAL A 328 25.26 8.03 12.91
CA VAL A 328 25.51 9.48 12.84
C VAL A 328 26.57 9.85 11.79
N SER A 329 27.54 8.96 11.55
CA SER A 329 28.60 9.17 10.55
C SER A 329 28.08 9.24 9.11
N LEU A 330 26.86 8.79 8.86
CA LEU A 330 26.20 8.86 7.57
C LEU A 330 25.41 10.16 7.38
N CYS A 331 25.32 11.00 8.41
CA CYS A 331 24.64 12.29 8.37
C CYS A 331 25.63 13.45 8.36
N VAL A 332 25.25 14.55 7.71
CA VAL A 332 26.08 15.75 7.65
C VAL A 332 25.95 16.49 8.97
N ALA A 333 27.06 16.63 9.71
CA ALA A 333 27.06 17.41 10.94
C ALA A 333 26.47 18.83 10.71
N PRO A 334 25.53 19.29 11.56
CA PRO A 334 25.25 18.78 12.90
C PRO A 334 24.13 17.72 12.97
N GLU A 335 23.58 17.27 11.84
CA GLU A 335 22.50 16.28 11.80
C GLU A 335 22.92 14.94 12.40
N VAL A 336 21.92 14.23 12.91
CA VAL A 336 22.05 12.93 13.54
C VAL A 336 21.07 11.96 12.88
N CYS A 337 21.44 10.70 12.86
CA CYS A 337 20.56 9.68 12.32
C CYS A 337 19.39 9.41 13.27
N ASP A 338 18.16 9.54 12.79
CA ASP A 338 16.99 8.91 13.41
C ASP A 338 17.01 7.43 13.01
N GLN A 339 17.44 6.57 13.93
CA GLN A 339 17.59 5.13 13.68
C GLN A 339 16.27 4.41 13.34
N TYR A 340 15.11 5.02 13.59
CA TYR A 340 13.81 4.40 13.31
C TYR A 340 13.27 4.84 11.95
N SER A 341 13.38 6.13 11.60
CA SER A 341 12.99 6.59 10.25
C SER A 341 14.08 6.35 9.20
N GLY A 342 15.34 6.28 9.61
CA GLY A 342 16.51 6.23 8.73
C GLY A 342 16.84 7.57 8.09
N ASP A 343 16.30 8.69 8.61
CA ASP A 343 16.55 10.05 8.14
C ASP A 343 17.64 10.74 8.94
N CYS A 344 18.40 11.60 8.26
CA CYS A 344 19.23 12.59 8.90
C CYS A 344 18.36 13.76 9.35
N VAL A 345 18.31 13.98 10.66
CA VAL A 345 17.50 15.02 11.28
C VAL A 345 18.38 15.97 12.08
N PRO A 346 17.98 17.23 12.30
CA PRO A 346 18.70 18.13 13.20
C PRO A 346 18.92 17.49 14.57
N PRO A 347 20.03 17.80 15.26
CA PRO A 347 20.31 17.28 16.59
C PRO A 347 19.28 17.85 17.58
N GLY A 348 18.19 17.12 17.76
CA GLY A 348 17.16 17.43 18.74
C GLY A 348 17.43 16.71 20.06
N GLN A 349 17.04 17.36 21.17
CA GLN A 349 16.88 16.68 22.45
C GLN A 349 15.86 15.54 22.30
N VAL A 350 16.01 14.50 23.10
CA VAL A 350 14.97 13.50 23.25
C VAL A 350 13.74 14.21 23.82
N GLY A 351 12.62 14.12 23.10
CA GLY A 351 11.39 14.82 23.46
C GLY A 351 10.57 14.05 24.47
N THR A 352 9.67 14.75 25.16
CA THR A 352 8.55 14.13 25.86
C THR A 352 7.34 14.12 24.94
N SER A 353 6.45 13.14 25.09
CA SER A 353 5.24 13.07 24.25
C SER A 353 3.96 13.38 25.02
N THR A 354 3.01 14.06 24.39
CA THR A 354 1.66 14.29 24.93
C THR A 354 0.61 13.94 23.89
N ILE A 355 -0.59 13.56 24.34
CA ILE A 355 -1.71 13.21 23.46
C ILE A 355 -2.81 14.27 23.58
N GLU A 356 -3.18 14.86 22.45
CA GLU A 356 -4.36 15.72 22.33
C GLU A 356 -5.48 14.91 21.67
N ARG A 357 -6.70 15.00 22.22
CA ARG A 357 -7.90 14.41 21.61
C ARG A 357 -8.77 15.50 20.99
N VAL A 358 -9.06 15.35 19.71
CA VAL A 358 -9.89 16.27 18.92
C VAL A 358 -11.15 15.54 18.45
N SER A 359 -12.34 16.08 18.74
CA SER A 359 -13.59 15.58 18.12
C SER A 359 -13.73 16.16 16.71
N LEU A 360 -13.93 15.29 15.73
CA LEU A 360 -14.17 15.66 14.33
C LEU A 360 -15.67 15.69 14.00
N GLY A 361 -16.50 15.16 14.90
CA GLY A 361 -17.96 15.21 14.85
C GLY A 361 -18.63 13.87 14.53
N ALA A 362 -19.97 13.91 14.48
CA ALA A 362 -20.78 12.72 14.27
C ALA A 362 -20.67 12.14 12.85
N PHE A 363 -20.68 10.82 12.73
CA PHE A 363 -20.83 10.09 11.48
C PHE A 363 -22.29 9.62 11.32
N PRO A 364 -23.08 10.25 10.45
CA PRO A 364 -24.46 9.85 10.22
C PRO A 364 -24.53 8.61 9.34
N LEU A 365 -25.54 7.77 9.57
CA LEU A 365 -25.88 6.68 8.65
C LEU A 365 -26.98 7.13 7.68
N ALA A 366 -26.83 6.76 6.42
CA ALA A 366 -27.86 6.89 5.41
C ALA A 366 -29.05 5.99 5.74
N SER A 367 -30.25 6.40 5.34
CA SER A 367 -31.47 5.59 5.51
C SER A 367 -31.48 4.31 4.67
N SER A 368 -30.61 4.22 3.66
CA SER A 368 -30.42 3.06 2.79
C SER A 368 -29.09 3.15 2.06
N GLY A 369 -28.38 2.02 1.90
CA GLY A 369 -27.09 1.96 1.20
C GLY A 369 -25.89 2.35 2.07
N ASP A 370 -24.74 2.52 1.43
CA ASP A 370 -23.49 2.88 2.10
C ASP A 370 -23.48 4.36 2.52
N SER A 371 -22.84 4.64 3.65
CA SER A 371 -22.73 5.97 4.22
C SER A 371 -21.30 6.47 4.06
N PHE A 372 -21.12 7.71 3.61
CA PHE A 372 -19.80 8.33 3.49
C PHE A 372 -19.81 9.74 4.07
N LYS A 373 -18.73 10.12 4.76
CA LYS A 373 -18.54 11.48 5.26
C LYS A 373 -17.08 11.88 5.24
N ASN A 374 -16.83 13.11 4.83
CA ASN A 374 -15.51 13.74 4.90
C ASN A 374 -15.30 14.41 6.26
N PHE A 375 -14.11 14.24 6.80
CA PHE A 375 -13.60 14.89 8.00
C PHE A 375 -12.26 15.56 7.68
N SER A 376 -11.93 16.59 8.45
CA SER A 376 -10.66 17.30 8.34
C SER A 376 -9.88 17.17 9.65
N VAL A 377 -8.61 16.79 9.55
CA VAL A 377 -7.69 16.71 10.71
C VAL A 377 -6.62 17.77 10.52
N THR A 378 -6.56 18.75 11.42
CA THR A 378 -5.51 19.77 11.41
C THR A 378 -4.33 19.29 12.25
N VAL A 379 -3.19 19.08 11.60
CA VAL A 379 -1.95 18.58 12.19
C VAL A 379 -1.01 19.76 12.45
N PRO A 380 -0.65 20.06 13.71
CA PRO A 380 0.26 21.13 14.06
C PRO A 380 1.73 20.72 13.85
N GLN A 381 2.65 21.70 13.96
CA GLN A 381 4.07 21.52 13.69
C GLN A 381 4.79 20.53 14.62
N ASP A 382 4.31 20.40 15.86
CA ASP A 382 4.85 19.52 16.88
C ASP A 382 4.21 18.12 16.89
N ALA A 383 3.22 17.87 16.02
CA ALA A 383 2.60 16.56 15.90
C ALA A 383 3.49 15.60 15.09
N VAL A 384 3.71 14.41 15.64
CA VAL A 384 4.55 13.35 15.05
C VAL A 384 3.71 12.19 14.48
N SER A 385 2.45 12.09 14.89
CA SER A 385 1.46 11.15 14.37
C SER A 385 0.05 11.60 14.72
N PHE A 386 -0.94 11.04 14.02
CA PHE A 386 -2.33 11.06 14.46
C PHE A 386 -2.95 9.68 14.37
N THR A 387 -3.85 9.36 15.30
CA THR A 387 -4.71 8.17 15.22
C THR A 387 -6.15 8.62 15.06
N LEU A 388 -6.75 8.34 13.89
CA LEU A 388 -8.18 8.51 13.70
C LEU A 388 -8.89 7.32 14.32
N PHE A 389 -9.98 7.55 15.03
CA PHE A 389 -10.84 6.47 15.47
C PHE A 389 -12.31 6.84 15.42
N MET A 390 -13.16 5.84 15.21
CA MET A 390 -14.61 5.96 15.31
C MET A 390 -15.12 5.06 16.42
N LYS A 391 -16.07 5.59 17.19
CA LYS A 391 -16.79 4.82 18.22
C LYS A 391 -18.29 5.04 18.15
N GLY A 392 -19.03 4.12 18.76
CA GLY A 392 -20.47 4.25 18.94
C GLY A 392 -21.22 2.92 18.83
N GLY A 393 -20.52 1.80 18.62
CA GLY A 393 -21.14 0.54 18.26
C GLY A 393 -21.89 0.69 16.95
N VAL A 394 -21.23 1.32 15.96
CA VAL A 394 -21.83 1.67 14.66
C VAL A 394 -22.35 0.41 13.96
N GLY A 395 -21.63 -0.70 14.08
CA GLY A 395 -21.91 -1.96 13.38
C GLY A 395 -21.63 -1.87 11.88
N GLY A 396 -21.83 -2.97 11.17
CA GLY A 396 -21.47 -3.06 9.75
C GLY A 396 -19.97 -2.98 9.52
N THR A 397 -19.53 -2.77 8.29
CA THR A 397 -18.11 -2.62 7.96
C THR A 397 -17.77 -1.15 7.80
N SER A 398 -16.79 -0.67 8.56
CA SER A 398 -16.28 0.70 8.46
C SER A 398 -14.87 0.75 7.94
N ALA A 399 -14.57 1.77 7.15
CA ALA A 399 -13.23 2.00 6.63
C ALA A 399 -12.97 3.49 6.48
N VAL A 400 -11.71 3.88 6.63
CA VAL A 400 -11.24 5.07 5.92
C VAL A 400 -11.15 4.67 4.46
N THR A 401 -11.90 5.36 3.60
CA THR A 401 -11.92 5.06 2.17
C THR A 401 -10.95 5.91 1.38
N ARG A 402 -10.63 7.09 1.91
CA ARG A 402 -9.68 8.02 1.29
C ARG A 402 -8.92 8.82 2.34
N LEU A 403 -7.61 8.99 2.14
CA LEU A 403 -6.77 9.91 2.90
C LEU A 403 -5.98 10.79 1.92
N THR A 404 -6.10 12.11 2.07
CA THR A 404 -5.37 13.11 1.28
C THR A 404 -4.56 14.03 2.20
N ALA A 405 -3.29 14.20 1.87
CA ALA A 405 -2.36 15.07 2.59
C ALA A 405 -2.63 16.57 2.35
N PRO A 406 -2.12 17.47 3.21
CA PRO A 406 -2.18 18.92 3.00
C PRO A 406 -1.58 19.37 1.67
N SER A 407 -0.54 18.69 1.18
CA SER A 407 0.06 18.89 -0.15
C SER A 407 -0.89 18.60 -1.32
N GLY A 408 -1.99 17.88 -1.09
CA GLY A 408 -2.90 17.37 -2.12
C GLY A 408 -2.60 15.92 -2.54
N ASP A 409 -1.54 15.31 -2.01
CA ASP A 409 -1.17 13.94 -2.28
C ASP A 409 -2.24 12.95 -1.78
N LEU A 410 -2.71 12.07 -2.68
CA LEU A 410 -3.56 10.94 -2.32
C LEU A 410 -2.69 9.85 -1.67
N LEU A 411 -2.86 9.68 -0.36
CA LEU A 411 -2.07 8.73 0.43
C LEU A 411 -2.72 7.35 0.47
N PHE A 412 -4.06 7.32 0.55
CA PHE A 412 -4.84 6.09 0.58
C PHE A 412 -6.12 6.22 -0.24
N ASP A 413 -6.45 5.17 -0.96
CA ASP A 413 -7.70 4.99 -1.69
C ASP A 413 -8.12 3.53 -1.62
N LEU A 414 -9.26 3.24 -1.01
CA LEU A 414 -9.70 1.86 -0.75
C LEU A 414 -9.89 1.06 -2.04
N ASP A 415 -10.40 1.70 -3.09
CA ASP A 415 -10.59 1.09 -4.41
C ASP A 415 -9.26 0.70 -5.07
N ASN A 416 -8.16 1.33 -4.64
CA ASN A 416 -6.80 1.13 -5.15
C ASN A 416 -5.82 0.88 -3.98
N TYR A 417 -6.21 0.07 -2.99
CA TYR A 417 -5.44 -0.09 -1.75
C TYR A 417 -4.03 -0.67 -1.99
N GLN A 418 -3.83 -1.47 -3.04
CA GLN A 418 -2.54 -2.08 -3.39
C GLN A 418 -1.50 -1.03 -3.81
N THR A 419 -1.94 0.00 -4.54
CA THR A 419 -1.08 1.10 -5.04
C THR A 419 -1.05 2.29 -4.09
N SER A 420 -1.80 2.24 -2.99
CA SER A 420 -1.79 3.28 -1.96
C SER A 420 -0.42 3.37 -1.27
N LYS A 421 -0.03 4.60 -0.90
CA LYS A 421 1.25 4.93 -0.24
C LYS A 421 1.30 4.44 1.21
N VAL A 422 0.13 4.22 1.81
CA VAL A 422 -0.05 3.68 3.16
C VAL A 422 -1.03 2.51 3.14
N ARG A 423 -1.02 1.68 4.19
CA ARG A 423 -2.00 0.61 4.39
C ARG A 423 -3.04 1.00 5.43
N ILE A 424 -4.31 0.71 5.18
CA ILE A 424 -5.40 0.91 6.15
C ILE A 424 -6.35 -0.28 6.02
N LEU A 425 -6.74 -0.86 7.16
CA LEU A 425 -7.60 -2.03 7.21
C LEU A 425 -9.07 -1.60 7.29
N PRO A 426 -9.95 -2.12 6.41
CA PRO A 426 -11.39 -2.11 6.66
C PRO A 426 -11.72 -2.94 7.90
N VAL A 427 -12.48 -2.38 8.83
CA VAL A 427 -12.82 -3.04 10.09
C VAL A 427 -14.28 -3.49 10.07
N ASN A 428 -14.47 -4.78 10.32
CA ASN A 428 -15.79 -5.32 10.61
C ASN A 428 -16.23 -4.86 12.00
N ASP A 429 -17.45 -4.37 12.10
CA ASP A 429 -18.18 -3.90 13.30
C ASP A 429 -18.13 -2.40 13.62
N GLY A 430 -17.81 -1.58 12.62
CA GLY A 430 -18.10 -0.15 12.59
C GLY A 430 -17.13 0.71 13.40
N ASP A 431 -16.74 0.29 14.59
CA ASP A 431 -15.73 1.00 15.40
C ASP A 431 -14.33 0.63 14.86
N PHE A 432 -13.48 1.62 14.60
CA PHE A 432 -12.17 1.40 13.98
C PHE A 432 -11.11 2.35 14.51
N GLY A 433 -9.85 1.95 14.38
CA GLY A 433 -8.67 2.81 14.54
C GLY A 433 -7.85 2.87 13.25
N MET A 434 -7.16 3.98 13.03
CA MET A 434 -6.22 4.16 11.93
C MET A 434 -5.07 5.04 12.40
N LEU A 435 -3.85 4.48 12.41
CA LEU A 435 -2.63 5.21 12.76
C LEU A 435 -1.96 5.76 11.49
N PHE A 436 -1.59 7.04 11.52
CA PHE A 436 -0.75 7.67 10.51
C PHE A 436 0.38 8.48 11.16
N PRO A 437 1.62 8.42 10.64
CA PRO A 437 2.07 7.59 9.53
C PRO A 437 2.35 6.14 9.96
N ASN A 438 2.13 5.19 9.05
CA ASN A 438 2.50 3.77 9.23
C ASN A 438 3.67 3.33 8.34
N SER A 439 4.43 4.28 7.80
CA SER A 439 5.71 4.07 7.13
C SER A 439 6.52 5.36 7.17
N PRO A 440 7.85 5.32 7.44
CA PRO A 440 8.69 6.52 7.36
C PRO A 440 8.83 7.06 5.93
N ARG A 441 8.46 6.27 4.92
CA ARG A 441 8.42 6.73 3.53
C ARG A 441 7.35 7.80 3.28
N VAL A 442 6.33 7.86 4.14
CA VAL A 442 5.25 8.85 4.09
C VAL A 442 5.30 9.67 5.38
N PRO A 443 6.23 10.63 5.51
CA PRO A 443 6.30 11.45 6.71
C PRO A 443 5.02 12.28 6.88
N ILE A 444 4.74 12.66 8.13
CA ILE A 444 3.63 13.54 8.46
C ILE A 444 3.92 14.97 7.97
N GLU A 445 2.90 15.62 7.41
CA GLU A 445 2.94 17.00 6.94
C GLU A 445 2.15 17.89 7.91
N VAL A 446 2.61 19.13 8.07
CA VAL A 446 1.86 20.16 8.82
C VAL A 446 0.74 20.68 7.94
N GLY A 447 -0.47 20.78 8.48
CA GLY A 447 -1.63 21.31 7.77
C GLY A 447 -2.87 20.45 7.93
N THR A 448 -3.81 20.59 7.00
CA THR A 448 -5.12 19.92 7.08
C THR A 448 -5.17 18.71 6.16
N TYR A 449 -5.28 17.53 6.76
CA TYR A 449 -5.59 16.29 6.06
C TYR A 449 -7.09 16.18 5.80
N GLN A 450 -7.45 15.61 4.66
CA GLN A 450 -8.83 15.24 4.34
C GLN A 450 -8.99 13.73 4.43
N VAL A 451 -9.98 13.29 5.20
CA VAL A 451 -10.27 11.88 5.44
C VAL A 451 -11.72 11.60 5.06
N THR A 452 -11.95 10.64 4.16
CA THR A 452 -13.28 10.10 3.91
C THR A 452 -13.46 8.81 4.72
N VAL A 453 -14.49 8.78 5.56
CA VAL A 453 -14.91 7.58 6.28
C VAL A 453 -16.14 7.01 5.57
N GLY A 454 -16.15 5.70 5.35
CA GLY A 454 -17.26 4.93 4.82
C GLY A 454 -17.78 3.93 5.85
N ASN A 455 -19.07 3.61 5.76
CA ASN A 455 -19.68 2.49 6.48
C ASN A 455 -20.75 1.81 5.62
N SER A 456 -20.75 0.48 5.62
CA SER A 456 -21.80 -0.35 5.02
C SER A 456 -22.46 -1.22 6.07
N GLY A 457 -23.80 -1.25 6.10
CA GLY A 457 -24.56 -2.10 7.02
C GLY A 457 -24.58 -1.66 8.50
N GLY A 458 -24.16 -0.42 8.79
CA GLY A 458 -24.25 0.15 10.13
C GLY A 458 -25.69 0.29 10.63
N VAL A 459 -25.85 0.26 11.95
CA VAL A 459 -27.14 0.31 12.64
C VAL A 459 -27.26 1.49 13.62
N LYS A 460 -26.15 2.17 13.94
CA LYS A 460 -26.11 3.34 14.82
C LYS A 460 -25.15 4.40 14.29
N ALA A 461 -25.46 5.67 14.54
CA ALA A 461 -24.52 6.75 14.24
C ALA A 461 -23.24 6.62 15.10
N GLY A 462 -22.11 7.01 14.52
CA GLY A 462 -20.81 7.03 15.19
C GLY A 462 -20.36 8.43 15.54
N GLU A 463 -19.27 8.54 16.29
CA GLU A 463 -18.52 9.77 16.48
C GLU A 463 -17.04 9.53 16.15
N VAL A 464 -16.46 10.45 15.37
CA VAL A 464 -15.09 10.34 14.87
C VAL A 464 -14.20 11.32 15.62
N PHE A 465 -13.02 10.84 16.03
CA PHE A 465 -12.03 11.60 16.77
C PHE A 465 -10.64 11.42 16.14
N ALA A 466 -9.75 12.37 16.38
CA ALA A 466 -8.32 12.24 16.16
C ALA A 466 -7.58 12.32 17.50
N LEU A 467 -6.61 11.44 17.70
CA LEU A 467 -5.59 11.55 18.74
C LEU A 467 -4.31 12.06 18.09
N LEU A 468 -3.95 13.31 18.36
CA LEU A 468 -2.69 13.89 17.91
C LEU A 468 -1.62 13.55 18.94
N LYS A 469 -0.52 12.95 18.49
CA LYS A 469 0.67 12.77 19.33
C LYS A 469 1.63 13.90 19.08
N HIS A 470 1.92 14.67 20.11
CA HIS A 470 2.87 15.77 20.07
C HIS A 470 4.20 15.31 20.63
N SER A 471 5.30 15.89 20.13
CA SER A 471 6.61 15.71 20.72
C SER A 471 7.40 17.01 20.76
N THR A 472 8.05 17.27 21.89
CA THR A 472 8.97 18.42 22.05
C THR A 472 10.34 18.19 21.42
N GLY A 473 10.58 17.00 20.86
CA GLY A 473 11.88 16.60 20.32
C GLY A 473 11.78 15.29 19.54
N ARG A 474 12.90 14.57 19.46
CA ARG A 474 12.95 13.30 18.72
C ARG A 474 12.36 12.18 19.55
N LEU A 475 11.61 11.29 18.92
CA LEU A 475 11.19 10.05 19.52
C LEU A 475 12.34 9.05 19.48
N THR A 476 12.78 8.56 20.64
CA THR A 476 13.87 7.55 20.71
C THR A 476 13.45 6.24 21.39
N GLY A 477 12.25 6.20 21.94
CA GLY A 477 11.70 5.04 22.64
C GLY A 477 10.33 5.34 23.25
N GLY A 478 9.99 4.69 24.36
CA GLY A 478 8.81 5.04 25.15
C GLY A 478 8.38 3.92 26.08
N ASN A 479 7.32 4.16 26.84
CA ASN A 479 6.75 3.22 27.78
C ASN A 479 5.38 2.77 27.29
N LEU A 480 5.13 1.45 27.35
CA LEU A 480 3.84 0.84 27.04
C LEU A 480 3.25 0.25 28.32
N ASN A 481 2.12 0.79 28.79
CA ASN A 481 1.37 0.19 29.89
C ASN A 481 0.50 -0.95 29.38
N LEU A 482 0.33 -1.99 30.20
CA LEU A 482 -0.43 -3.19 29.86
C LEU A 482 -1.52 -3.46 30.89
N ASN A 483 -2.68 -3.90 30.42
CA ASN A 483 -3.75 -4.48 31.23
C ASN A 483 -3.92 -5.95 30.83
N PHE A 484 -3.83 -6.86 31.80
CA PHE A 484 -4.09 -8.29 31.59
C PHE A 484 -5.45 -8.68 32.16
N TRP A 485 -6.24 -9.37 31.35
CA TRP A 485 -7.56 -9.89 31.69
C TRP A 485 -7.55 -11.41 31.63
N PHE A 486 -7.91 -12.09 32.70
CA PHE A 486 -7.91 -13.56 32.77
C PHE A 486 -9.34 -14.11 32.64
N ALA A 487 -9.60 -14.91 31.60
CA ALA A 487 -10.89 -15.50 31.31
C ALA A 487 -10.91 -17.00 31.65
N GLY A 488 -11.23 -17.34 32.91
CA GLY A 488 -11.46 -18.73 33.33
C GLY A 488 -10.23 -19.63 33.22
N LEU A 489 -9.06 -19.13 33.62
CA LEU A 489 -7.73 -19.77 33.48
C LEU A 489 -7.17 -20.38 34.78
N GLU A 490 -8.01 -20.73 35.76
CA GLU A 490 -7.57 -21.26 37.06
C GLU A 490 -6.49 -22.36 36.94
N PRO A 491 -5.36 -22.26 37.67
CA PRO A 491 -5.11 -21.35 38.80
C PRO A 491 -4.57 -19.95 38.42
N LEU A 492 -4.41 -19.64 37.13
CA LEU A 492 -3.95 -18.33 36.68
C LEU A 492 -5.10 -17.32 36.66
N ASN A 493 -4.98 -16.27 37.47
CA ASN A 493 -5.94 -15.18 37.63
C ASN A 493 -5.20 -13.89 38.00
N ALA A 494 -5.93 -12.78 38.18
CA ALA A 494 -5.34 -11.49 38.46
C ALA A 494 -4.47 -11.46 39.73
N ALA A 495 -4.84 -12.25 40.74
CA ALA A 495 -4.10 -12.33 42.00
C ALA A 495 -2.84 -13.21 41.91
N SER A 496 -2.89 -14.30 41.15
CA SER A 496 -1.77 -15.25 41.02
C SER A 496 -0.77 -14.85 39.94
N ALA A 497 -1.20 -14.18 38.86
CA ALA A 497 -0.38 -13.87 37.70
C ALA A 497 0.96 -13.15 37.99
N PRO A 498 1.04 -12.15 38.91
CA PRO A 498 2.32 -11.50 39.24
C PRO A 498 3.39 -12.46 39.80
N ASN A 499 2.96 -13.61 40.33
CA ASN A 499 3.82 -14.61 40.95
C ASN A 499 3.89 -15.92 40.17
N ASP A 500 3.09 -16.10 39.13
CA ASP A 500 3.13 -17.29 38.29
C ASP A 500 4.43 -17.31 37.47
N PRO A 501 5.25 -18.38 37.57
CA PRO A 501 6.57 -18.42 36.93
C PRO A 501 6.47 -18.44 35.40
N ASN A 502 5.43 -19.05 34.83
CA ASN A 502 5.25 -19.15 33.39
C ASN A 502 4.79 -17.82 32.82
N PHE A 503 3.81 -17.17 33.45
CA PHE A 503 3.37 -15.84 33.07
C PHE A 503 4.51 -14.81 33.17
N LYS A 504 5.35 -14.88 34.21
CA LYS A 504 6.55 -14.04 34.32
C LYS A 504 7.54 -14.28 33.19
N ALA A 505 7.77 -15.53 32.81
CA ALA A 505 8.64 -15.87 31.69
C ALA A 505 8.09 -15.32 30.36
N ALA A 506 6.77 -15.41 30.14
CA ALA A 506 6.11 -14.83 28.98
C ALA A 506 6.24 -13.29 28.95
N LEU A 507 5.95 -12.63 30.06
CA LEU A 507 6.05 -11.17 30.17
C LEU A 507 7.49 -10.66 29.98
N GLU A 508 8.50 -11.42 30.41
CA GLU A 508 9.90 -11.06 30.22
C GLU A 508 10.38 -11.24 28.77
N GLU A 509 9.92 -12.28 28.06
CA GLU A 509 10.17 -12.41 26.62
C GLU A 509 9.48 -11.26 25.85
N PHE A 510 8.23 -10.94 26.18
CA PHE A 510 7.51 -9.79 25.60
C PHE A 510 8.30 -8.48 25.82
N ARG A 511 8.78 -8.25 27.06
CA ARG A 511 9.64 -7.11 27.39
C ARG A 511 10.89 -7.07 26.51
N THR A 512 11.54 -8.21 26.33
CA THR A 512 12.77 -8.33 25.54
C THR A 512 12.53 -7.97 24.07
N ILE A 513 11.42 -8.43 23.49
CA ILE A 513 11.04 -8.15 22.10
C ILE A 513 10.81 -6.64 21.90
N TYR A 514 9.94 -6.02 22.71
CA TYR A 514 9.63 -4.60 22.55
C TYR A 514 10.81 -3.68 22.88
N ALA A 515 11.73 -4.11 23.75
CA ALA A 515 12.94 -3.36 24.04
C ALA A 515 13.83 -3.16 22.81
N THR A 516 13.81 -4.08 21.81
CA THR A 516 14.57 -3.90 20.56
C THR A 516 14.01 -2.76 19.70
N ALA A 517 12.75 -2.39 19.89
CA ALA A 517 12.10 -1.23 19.27
C ALA A 517 12.15 0.05 20.14
N GLY A 518 12.93 0.03 21.24
CA GLY A 518 13.05 1.14 22.18
C GLY A 518 11.86 1.28 23.13
N ILE A 519 10.99 0.27 23.23
CA ILE A 519 9.78 0.33 24.05
C ILE A 519 10.00 -0.45 25.35
N ALA A 520 10.00 0.27 26.46
CA ALA A 520 9.99 -0.30 27.80
C ALA A 520 8.57 -0.62 28.25
N LEU A 521 8.41 -1.64 29.10
CA LEU A 521 7.14 -1.85 29.79
C LEU A 521 6.95 -0.80 30.88
N GLY A 522 5.79 -0.17 30.88
CA GLY A 522 5.32 0.71 31.94
C GLY A 522 4.59 -0.07 33.04
N THR A 523 3.49 0.50 33.52
CA THR A 523 2.61 -0.12 34.51
C THR A 523 1.91 -1.35 33.93
N VAL A 524 1.92 -2.44 34.67
CA VAL A 524 1.17 -3.66 34.35
C VAL A 524 0.06 -3.84 35.38
N SER A 525 -1.18 -3.89 34.90
CA SER A 525 -2.38 -4.09 35.70
C SER A 525 -3.01 -5.45 35.41
N TYR A 526 -3.69 -6.03 36.39
CA TYR A 526 -4.26 -7.38 36.31
C TYR A 526 -5.73 -7.36 36.72
N PHE A 527 -6.57 -8.00 35.92
CA PHE A 527 -8.03 -8.03 36.06
C PHE A 527 -8.55 -9.42 35.79
N ASP A 528 -9.59 -9.83 36.52
CA ASP A 528 -10.33 -11.04 36.20
C ASP A 528 -11.57 -10.68 35.37
N VAL A 529 -11.89 -11.50 34.38
CA VAL A 529 -13.20 -11.41 33.73
C VAL A 529 -14.28 -11.68 34.80
N PRO A 530 -15.38 -10.92 34.83
CA PRO A 530 -16.43 -11.10 35.83
C PRO A 530 -16.86 -12.56 35.97
N ALA A 531 -17.00 -13.06 37.20
CA ALA A 531 -17.18 -14.48 37.48
C ALA A 531 -18.37 -15.15 36.73
N GLY A 532 -19.45 -14.40 36.46
CA GLY A 532 -20.60 -14.88 35.70
C GLY A 532 -20.36 -15.03 34.18
N GLN A 533 -19.25 -14.48 33.67
CA GLN A 533 -18.89 -14.47 32.25
C GLN A 533 -17.55 -15.19 31.98
N ALA A 534 -16.72 -15.39 33.01
CA ALA A 534 -15.39 -15.99 32.89
C ALA A 534 -15.40 -17.36 32.20
N ALA A 535 -16.40 -18.22 32.49
CA ALA A 535 -16.52 -19.52 31.85
C ALA A 535 -16.95 -19.41 30.37
N ALA A 536 -17.77 -18.42 30.02
CA ALA A 536 -18.26 -18.19 28.67
C ALA A 536 -17.14 -17.66 27.75
N TYR A 537 -16.28 -16.78 28.26
CA TYR A 537 -15.16 -16.24 27.49
C TYR A 537 -13.85 -17.02 27.64
N ALA A 538 -13.85 -18.13 28.38
CA ALA A 538 -12.67 -18.97 28.45
C ALA A 538 -12.37 -19.63 27.09
N VAL A 539 -13.39 -19.88 26.26
CA VAL A 539 -13.25 -20.38 24.89
C VAL A 539 -14.01 -19.45 23.98
N ILE A 540 -13.35 -18.92 22.96
CA ILE A 540 -13.95 -17.99 22.01
C ILE A 540 -14.37 -18.76 20.75
N ASP A 541 -15.68 -18.89 20.55
CA ASP A 541 -16.31 -19.65 19.46
C ASP A 541 -16.61 -18.79 18.22
N SER A 542 -16.63 -17.47 18.36
CA SER A 542 -16.87 -16.55 17.24
C SER A 542 -15.96 -15.31 17.33
N THR A 543 -15.38 -14.96 16.17
CA THR A 543 -14.41 -13.87 16.02
C THR A 543 -14.92 -12.70 15.19
N ASP A 544 -15.88 -12.98 14.30
CA ASP A 544 -16.38 -12.01 13.32
C ASP A 544 -17.81 -11.55 13.60
N GLY A 545 -18.06 -10.27 13.36
CA GLY A 545 -19.35 -9.64 13.53
C GLY A 545 -19.58 -9.10 14.95
N LYS A 546 -20.44 -8.08 15.03
CA LYS A 546 -20.58 -7.22 16.21
C LYS A 546 -21.04 -7.96 17.47
N ASP A 547 -21.69 -9.10 17.26
CA ASP A 547 -22.23 -9.93 18.33
C ASP A 547 -21.33 -11.12 18.68
N SER A 548 -20.15 -11.22 18.04
CA SER A 548 -19.18 -12.28 18.32
C SER A 548 -18.63 -12.19 19.73
N GLU A 549 -18.22 -13.34 20.24
CA GLU A 549 -17.69 -13.47 21.60
C GLU A 549 -16.39 -12.70 21.75
N LEU A 550 -15.54 -12.68 20.73
CA LEU A 550 -14.29 -11.91 20.72
C LEU A 550 -14.56 -10.41 20.90
N ARG A 551 -15.51 -9.86 20.14
CA ARG A 551 -15.85 -8.43 20.19
C ARG A 551 -16.41 -8.04 21.55
N LYS A 552 -17.32 -8.86 22.10
CA LYS A 552 -17.89 -8.65 23.44
C LYS A 552 -16.87 -8.82 24.57
N LEU A 553 -15.86 -9.69 24.39
CA LEU A 553 -14.76 -9.82 25.33
C LEU A 553 -13.97 -8.51 25.43
N PHE A 554 -13.66 -7.86 24.31
CA PHE A 554 -12.95 -6.59 24.31
C PHE A 554 -13.72 -5.46 25.00
N GLU A 555 -15.05 -5.45 24.89
CA GLU A 555 -15.92 -4.49 25.60
C GLU A 555 -15.79 -4.57 27.14
N LEU A 556 -15.32 -5.69 27.69
CA LEU A 556 -15.09 -5.83 29.14
C LEU A 556 -13.96 -4.94 29.66
N SER A 557 -13.12 -4.39 28.77
CA SER A 557 -12.10 -3.42 29.17
C SER A 557 -12.66 -2.12 29.72
N ALA A 558 -13.99 -1.88 29.59
CA ALA A 558 -14.66 -0.70 30.11
C ALA A 558 -14.27 -0.37 31.56
N GLY A 559 -13.68 0.82 31.76
CA GLY A 559 -13.24 1.30 33.07
C GLY A 559 -11.80 0.95 33.47
N ALA A 560 -11.06 0.21 32.63
CA ALA A 560 -9.63 -0.02 32.82
C ALA A 560 -8.79 1.26 32.63
N PRO A 561 -7.51 1.27 33.07
CA PRO A 561 -6.57 2.31 32.73
C PRO A 561 -6.53 2.55 31.22
N ASN A 562 -6.83 3.79 30.82
CA ASN A 562 -7.13 4.11 29.43
C ASN A 562 -5.88 4.35 28.56
N ASN A 563 -4.73 4.57 29.19
CA ASN A 563 -3.41 4.74 28.56
C ASN A 563 -2.62 3.42 28.53
N ALA A 564 -3.32 2.29 28.32
CA ALA A 564 -2.76 0.96 28.34
C ALA A 564 -3.40 0.08 27.25
N MET A 565 -2.65 -0.93 26.79
CA MET A 565 -3.12 -1.96 25.87
C MET A 565 -3.69 -3.15 26.65
N ASN A 566 -4.86 -3.66 26.25
CA ASN A 566 -5.48 -4.81 26.93
C ASN A 566 -5.11 -6.12 26.24
N PHE A 567 -4.58 -7.05 27.02
CA PHE A 567 -4.47 -8.46 26.68
C PHE A 567 -5.52 -9.27 27.43
N PHE A 568 -6.36 -9.98 26.69
CA PHE A 568 -7.30 -10.96 27.22
C PHE A 568 -6.71 -12.36 27.02
N LEU A 569 -6.34 -12.99 28.13
CA LEU A 569 -5.88 -14.37 28.12
C LEU A 569 -7.08 -15.30 28.26
N VAL A 570 -7.28 -16.11 27.23
CA VAL A 570 -8.35 -17.11 27.13
C VAL A 570 -7.74 -18.49 27.03
N ARG A 571 -8.52 -19.56 27.23
CA ARG A 571 -8.01 -20.93 27.10
C ARG A 571 -7.83 -21.33 25.65
N GLU A 572 -8.74 -20.90 24.78
CA GLU A 572 -8.74 -21.26 23.36
C GLU A 572 -9.50 -20.22 22.54
N ILE A 573 -9.04 -19.95 21.31
CA ILE A 573 -9.78 -19.23 20.28
C ILE A 573 -9.98 -20.21 19.13
N LYS A 574 -11.23 -20.58 18.85
CA LYS A 574 -11.49 -21.56 17.80
C LYS A 574 -11.32 -20.92 16.42
N GLY A 575 -10.52 -21.55 15.57
CA GLY A 575 -10.45 -21.22 14.16
C GLY A 575 -11.69 -21.74 13.42
N GLY A 576 -12.08 -21.08 12.33
CA GLY A 576 -13.23 -21.46 11.51
C GLY A 576 -13.18 -22.88 10.90
N GLN A 577 -12.09 -23.64 11.10
CA GLN A 577 -11.96 -25.05 10.76
C GLN A 577 -11.77 -25.92 12.02
N ALA A 578 -12.47 -27.06 12.07
CA ALA A 578 -12.38 -28.00 13.18
C ALA A 578 -10.94 -28.53 13.36
N GLY A 579 -10.35 -28.27 14.53
CA GLY A 579 -8.99 -28.70 14.89
C GLY A 579 -7.91 -27.62 14.70
N PHE A 580 -8.24 -26.44 14.20
CA PHE A 580 -7.33 -25.29 14.14
C PHE A 580 -7.60 -24.32 15.31
N VAL A 581 -6.56 -24.04 16.10
CA VAL A 581 -6.61 -23.04 17.18
C VAL A 581 -5.96 -21.76 16.66
N ILE A 582 -6.66 -20.63 16.79
CA ILE A 582 -6.07 -19.31 16.55
C ILE A 582 -5.27 -18.93 17.79
N LEU A 583 -4.00 -18.57 17.61
CA LEU A 583 -3.11 -18.28 18.73
C LEU A 583 -3.45 -16.93 19.38
N GLY A 584 -3.79 -15.93 18.57
CA GLY A 584 -4.22 -14.63 19.05
C GLY A 584 -4.92 -13.82 17.96
N ILE A 585 -5.63 -12.78 18.37
CA ILE A 585 -6.31 -11.84 17.48
C ILE A 585 -6.28 -10.43 18.10
N ALA A 586 -5.76 -9.46 17.36
CA ALA A 586 -5.91 -8.04 17.66
C ALA A 586 -7.30 -7.50 17.30
N GLY A 587 -7.84 -6.59 18.12
CA GLY A 587 -9.13 -5.94 17.84
C GLY A 587 -9.16 -5.05 16.60
N GLY A 588 -8.00 -4.69 16.05
CA GLY A 588 -7.84 -3.95 14.81
C GLY A 588 -6.36 -3.69 14.48
N ILE A 589 -6.10 -3.14 13.28
CA ILE A 589 -4.77 -2.71 12.84
C ILE A 589 -4.79 -1.22 12.48
N PRO A 590 -4.55 -0.30 13.44
CA PRO A 590 -4.43 -0.53 14.88
C PRO A 590 -5.80 -0.78 15.55
N GLY A 591 -5.77 -1.13 16.83
CA GLY A 591 -6.96 -1.06 17.68
C GLY A 591 -7.34 0.39 18.02
N ILE A 592 -8.21 0.56 19.01
CA ILE A 592 -8.68 1.89 19.43
C ILE A 592 -7.98 2.33 20.72
N PRO A 593 -6.88 3.10 20.65
CA PRO A 593 -6.20 3.59 21.83
C PRO A 593 -7.02 4.66 22.55
N PHE A 594 -6.85 4.78 23.87
CA PHE A 594 -7.58 5.73 24.71
C PHE A 594 -9.12 5.62 24.66
N GLU A 595 -9.67 4.51 24.16
CA GLU A 595 -11.09 4.17 24.34
C GLU A 595 -11.25 2.71 24.77
N GLN A 596 -11.30 2.51 26.09
CA GLN A 596 -11.71 1.24 26.68
C GLN A 596 -13.19 0.94 26.42
N GLY A 597 -13.54 -0.35 26.44
CA GLY A 597 -14.90 -0.82 26.32
C GLY A 597 -15.47 -0.79 24.91
N THR A 598 -14.62 -0.68 23.89
CA THR A 598 -15.01 -0.82 22.48
C THR A 598 -14.75 -2.25 22.00
N ASN A 599 -15.41 -2.63 20.91
CA ASN A 599 -15.25 -3.93 20.26
C ASN A 599 -13.86 -4.15 19.59
N ALA A 600 -12.95 -3.18 19.71
CA ALA A 600 -11.59 -3.20 19.16
C ALA A 600 -10.52 -2.70 20.18
N SER A 601 -10.89 -2.62 21.47
CA SER A 601 -10.04 -2.08 22.54
C SER A 601 -9.03 -3.08 23.13
N GLY A 602 -8.90 -4.28 22.57
CA GLY A 602 -8.03 -5.31 23.13
C GLY A 602 -7.40 -6.25 22.12
N VAL A 603 -6.62 -7.17 22.67
CA VAL A 603 -5.94 -8.26 22.00
C VAL A 603 -6.29 -9.55 22.76
N ALA A 604 -6.79 -10.57 22.07
CA ALA A 604 -7.05 -11.88 22.68
C ALA A 604 -5.90 -12.83 22.36
N VAL A 605 -5.45 -13.61 23.35
CA VAL A 605 -4.36 -14.59 23.19
C VAL A 605 -4.70 -15.87 23.93
N THR A 606 -4.44 -17.01 23.31
CA THR A 606 -4.55 -18.31 23.97
C THR A 606 -3.46 -18.50 25.02
N ALA A 607 -3.84 -18.92 26.22
CA ALA A 607 -2.94 -19.32 27.29
C ALA A 607 -2.65 -20.83 27.30
N GLN A 608 -3.12 -21.58 26.29
CA GLN A 608 -3.02 -23.04 26.23
C GLN A 608 -1.58 -23.54 26.37
N ASP A 609 -0.62 -22.88 25.72
CA ASP A 609 0.79 -23.27 25.71
C ASP A 609 1.61 -22.59 26.82
N LEU A 610 0.99 -21.81 27.70
CA LEU A 610 1.72 -21.01 28.69
C LEU A 610 2.57 -21.88 29.62
N ALA A 611 2.11 -23.09 29.96
CA ALA A 611 2.86 -23.98 30.85
C ALA A 611 4.01 -24.72 30.14
N GLN A 612 3.90 -24.95 28.83
CA GLN A 612 4.82 -25.76 28.03
C GLN A 612 5.87 -24.88 27.35
N ASP A 613 5.43 -23.75 26.78
CA ASP A 613 6.27 -22.77 26.09
C ASP A 613 5.75 -21.33 26.32
N PRO A 614 6.06 -20.75 27.49
CA PRO A 614 5.69 -19.35 27.78
C PRO A 614 6.24 -18.34 26.76
N LYS A 615 7.36 -18.66 26.09
CA LYS A 615 7.96 -17.77 25.09
C LYS A 615 7.17 -17.75 23.79
N SER A 616 6.56 -18.88 23.40
CA SER A 616 5.63 -18.93 22.28
C SER A 616 4.43 -18.00 22.53
N VAL A 617 3.81 -18.10 23.70
CA VAL A 617 2.69 -17.23 24.10
C VAL A 617 3.11 -15.75 24.09
N ALA A 618 4.32 -15.44 24.57
CA ALA A 618 4.86 -14.08 24.53
C ALA A 618 5.05 -13.54 23.11
N ARG A 619 5.50 -14.37 22.16
CA ARG A 619 5.62 -13.97 20.74
C ARG A 619 4.27 -13.74 20.12
N THR A 620 3.27 -14.58 20.41
CA THR A 620 1.88 -14.32 20.00
C THR A 620 1.36 -13.01 20.58
N MET A 621 1.55 -12.78 21.89
CA MET A 621 1.20 -11.49 22.50
C MET A 621 1.90 -10.32 21.81
N ALA A 622 3.18 -10.45 21.48
CA ALA A 622 3.93 -9.39 20.84
C ALA A 622 3.53 -9.16 19.38
N HIS A 623 3.20 -10.23 18.63
CA HIS A 623 2.70 -10.16 17.26
C HIS A 623 1.35 -9.43 17.21
N GLU A 624 0.38 -9.90 18.00
CA GLU A 624 -0.95 -9.27 18.04
C GLU A 624 -0.92 -7.88 18.68
N GLY A 625 -0.05 -7.66 19.67
CA GLY A 625 0.23 -6.33 20.20
C GLY A 625 0.83 -5.40 19.14
N GLY A 626 1.68 -5.94 18.25
CA GLY A 626 2.22 -5.23 17.09
C GLY A 626 1.11 -4.77 16.15
N HIS A 627 0.17 -5.66 15.81
CA HIS A 627 -1.04 -5.33 15.06
C HIS A 627 -1.86 -4.23 15.73
N TRP A 628 -2.18 -4.38 17.02
CA TRP A 628 -2.95 -3.40 17.77
C TRP A 628 -2.27 -2.01 17.80
N LEU A 629 -0.93 -1.98 17.75
CA LEU A 629 -0.13 -0.75 17.68
C LEU A 629 0.08 -0.23 16.24
N GLY A 630 -0.38 -0.95 15.21
CA GLY A 630 -0.41 -0.50 13.81
C GLY A 630 0.54 -1.20 12.84
N LEU A 631 1.20 -2.28 13.26
CA LEU A 631 2.02 -3.11 12.36
C LEU A 631 1.18 -4.05 11.51
N TRP A 632 1.65 -4.33 10.31
CA TRP A 632 1.07 -5.29 9.37
C TRP A 632 1.96 -6.52 9.26
N HIS A 633 1.44 -7.59 8.65
CA HIS A 633 2.35 -8.66 8.26
C HIS A 633 3.31 -8.15 7.20
N LEU A 634 4.61 -8.37 7.40
CA LEU A 634 5.60 -8.04 6.36
C LEU A 634 5.38 -8.87 5.10
N THR A 635 4.84 -10.06 5.24
CA THR A 635 4.41 -10.93 4.14
C THR A 635 3.16 -11.65 4.60
N GLU A 636 2.09 -11.49 3.86
CA GLU A 636 0.84 -12.22 4.06
C GLU A 636 0.99 -13.68 3.59
N GLN A 637 0.07 -14.52 4.04
CA GLN A 637 0.08 -15.96 3.76
C GLN A 637 0.24 -16.30 2.27
N ASP A 638 -0.32 -15.48 1.40
CA ASP A 638 -0.32 -15.67 -0.05
C ASP A 638 0.98 -15.27 -0.74
N GLY A 639 1.97 -14.69 -0.03
CA GLY A 639 3.21 -14.19 -0.61
C GLY A 639 3.00 -13.12 -1.69
N GLN A 640 1.86 -12.43 -1.69
CA GLN A 640 1.47 -11.43 -2.70
C GLN A 640 1.16 -10.07 -2.07
N MET A 641 0.89 -10.02 -0.76
CA MET A 641 0.73 -8.78 -0.01
C MET A 641 1.83 -8.60 1.03
N PHE A 642 2.31 -7.36 1.15
CA PHE A 642 3.42 -6.96 2.01
C PHE A 642 3.06 -5.70 2.80
N ASP A 643 3.76 -5.49 3.92
CA ASP A 643 3.62 -4.27 4.72
C ASP A 643 4.15 -3.04 3.95
N PRO A 644 3.81 -1.79 4.36
CA PRO A 644 4.31 -0.60 3.68
C PRO A 644 5.73 -0.21 4.12
N LEU A 645 6.46 -1.12 4.78
CA LEU A 645 7.76 -0.86 5.37
C LEU A 645 8.85 -1.38 4.44
N SER A 646 9.93 -0.61 4.30
CA SER A 646 10.93 -0.90 3.28
C SER A 646 12.18 -1.63 3.76
N ASP A 647 12.31 -1.83 5.07
CA ASP A 647 13.39 -2.58 5.72
C ASP A 647 12.96 -3.95 6.23
N THR A 648 11.73 -4.35 5.89
CA THR A 648 11.19 -5.68 6.09
C THR A 648 11.43 -6.48 4.81
N PRO A 649 11.99 -7.70 4.88
CA PRO A 649 12.11 -8.56 3.72
C PRO A 649 10.74 -9.02 3.24
N GLU A 650 10.59 -9.19 1.93
CA GLU A 650 9.40 -9.76 1.30
C GLU A 650 9.67 -11.22 0.94
N CYS A 651 8.76 -12.13 1.30
CA CYS A 651 8.77 -13.51 0.83
C CYS A 651 7.71 -13.72 -0.25
N PRO A 652 8.04 -13.52 -1.54
CA PRO A 652 7.05 -13.59 -2.60
C PRO A 652 6.59 -15.04 -2.84
N ILE A 653 5.40 -15.21 -3.42
CA ILE A 653 4.82 -16.51 -3.79
C ILE A 653 5.75 -17.38 -4.66
N ALA A 654 6.75 -16.80 -5.33
CA ALA A 654 7.79 -17.55 -6.03
C ALA A 654 8.64 -18.45 -5.11
N ARG A 655 8.59 -18.23 -3.79
CA ARG A 655 9.25 -19.03 -2.75
C ARG A 655 8.39 -20.23 -2.30
N ASP A 656 7.11 -20.28 -2.63
CA ASP A 656 6.23 -21.42 -2.39
C ASP A 656 6.73 -22.63 -3.20
N ALA A 657 7.52 -23.47 -2.53
CA ALA A 657 8.23 -24.58 -3.12
C ALA A 657 7.30 -25.78 -3.31
N ASN A 658 6.33 -25.93 -2.43
CA ASN A 658 5.38 -27.03 -2.46
C ASN A 658 4.13 -26.74 -3.33
N LYS A 659 3.95 -25.47 -3.74
CA LYS A 659 2.87 -24.94 -4.58
C LYS A 659 1.48 -25.07 -3.96
N ASP A 660 1.39 -25.04 -2.64
CA ASP A 660 0.13 -25.08 -1.90
C ASP A 660 -0.56 -23.70 -1.79
N GLN A 661 0.05 -22.68 -2.41
CA GLN A 661 -0.38 -21.29 -2.47
C GLN A 661 -0.21 -20.54 -1.15
N LYS A 662 0.71 -21.02 -0.31
CA LYS A 662 1.10 -20.37 0.94
C LYS A 662 2.61 -20.34 1.03
N VAL A 663 3.13 -19.25 1.58
CA VAL A 663 4.56 -19.15 1.86
C VAL A 663 4.80 -19.44 3.34
N THR A 664 5.48 -20.54 3.64
CA THR A 664 5.74 -20.97 5.02
C THR A 664 7.08 -20.43 5.52
N LYS A 665 7.32 -20.50 6.83
CA LYS A 665 8.63 -20.19 7.42
C LYS A 665 9.76 -21.01 6.83
N ALA A 666 9.50 -22.26 6.46
CA ALA A 666 10.53 -23.11 5.85
C ALA A 666 10.95 -22.57 4.48
N GLU A 667 10.00 -22.02 3.72
CA GLU A 667 10.22 -21.43 2.39
C GLU A 667 10.77 -20.00 2.45
N CYS A 668 10.46 -19.29 3.54
CA CYS A 668 10.81 -17.89 3.75
C CYS A 668 11.99 -17.66 4.68
N ALA A 669 12.78 -18.68 5.00
CA ALA A 669 13.99 -18.54 5.81
C ALA A 669 14.97 -17.56 5.13
N GLY A 670 15.37 -16.51 5.85
CA GLY A 670 16.17 -15.40 5.33
C GLY A 670 15.40 -14.38 4.48
N PHE A 671 14.09 -14.58 4.31
CA PHE A 671 13.17 -13.71 3.58
C PHE A 671 12.03 -13.23 4.49
N GLY A 672 12.30 -13.03 5.78
CA GLY A 672 11.36 -12.40 6.71
C GLY A 672 10.76 -13.35 7.74
N ALA A 673 10.94 -14.66 7.61
CA ALA A 673 10.44 -15.66 8.58
C ALA A 673 10.97 -15.47 10.02
N GLU A 674 12.07 -14.73 10.19
CA GLU A 674 12.69 -14.42 11.48
C GLU A 674 12.04 -13.22 12.20
N TYR A 675 11.22 -12.45 11.48
CA TYR A 675 10.57 -11.25 12.00
C TYR A 675 9.29 -11.59 12.74
N LEU A 676 9.02 -10.83 13.79
CA LEU A 676 7.86 -11.01 14.67
C LEU A 676 6.55 -10.98 13.88
N MET A 677 6.45 -10.08 12.90
CA MET A 677 5.23 -9.84 12.12
C MET A 677 5.11 -10.73 10.88
N PHE A 678 5.83 -11.84 10.78
CA PHE A 678 5.57 -12.80 9.70
C PHE A 678 4.25 -13.54 10.00
N TRP A 679 3.39 -13.75 8.99
CA TRP A 679 2.03 -14.24 9.19
C TRP A 679 1.95 -15.61 9.90
N GLU A 680 2.97 -16.45 9.73
CA GLU A 680 3.04 -17.76 10.36
C GLU A 680 3.85 -17.66 11.67
N ALA A 681 3.28 -18.13 12.79
CA ALA A 681 3.91 -18.04 14.12
C ALA A 681 5.11 -18.98 14.27
N GLY A 682 6.31 -18.46 14.60
CA GLY A 682 7.57 -19.21 14.55
C GLY A 682 8.24 -19.38 15.92
N PRO A 683 8.99 -20.48 16.13
CA PRO A 683 9.63 -20.75 17.43
C PRO A 683 10.73 -19.73 17.80
N THR A 684 11.21 -18.95 16.83
CA THR A 684 12.25 -17.92 17.01
C THR A 684 11.90 -16.60 16.33
N ALA A 685 10.67 -16.44 15.83
CA ALA A 685 10.24 -15.24 15.11
C ALA A 685 9.99 -14.11 16.12
N SER A 686 10.99 -13.25 16.31
CA SER A 686 10.98 -12.21 17.35
C SER A 686 11.67 -10.92 16.94
N GLN A 687 12.16 -10.81 15.70
CA GLN A 687 12.87 -9.62 15.24
C GLN A 687 11.87 -8.51 14.87
N LEU A 688 12.21 -7.27 15.24
CA LEU A 688 11.51 -6.07 14.79
C LEU A 688 12.48 -5.19 14.00
N SER A 689 12.06 -4.68 12.85
CA SER A 689 12.84 -3.73 12.05
C SER A 689 12.85 -2.33 12.68
N SER A 690 13.75 -1.47 12.21
CA SER A 690 13.77 -0.05 12.56
C SER A 690 12.46 0.65 12.19
N ASN A 691 11.88 0.37 11.02
CA ASN A 691 10.59 0.94 10.61
C ASN A 691 9.43 0.42 11.45
N GLN A 692 9.48 -0.85 11.86
CA GLN A 692 8.48 -1.35 12.79
C GLN A 692 8.57 -0.58 14.11
N GLY A 693 9.78 -0.31 14.61
CA GLY A 693 10.00 0.61 15.74
C GLY A 693 9.47 2.04 15.49
N PHE A 694 9.62 2.58 14.28
CA PHE A 694 9.07 3.88 13.88
C PHE A 694 7.55 3.93 14.04
N VAL A 695 6.84 2.90 13.59
CA VAL A 695 5.37 2.81 13.68
C VAL A 695 4.94 2.64 15.13
N LEU A 696 5.55 1.70 15.86
CA LEU A 696 5.20 1.42 17.25
C LEU A 696 5.36 2.68 18.14
N GLN A 697 6.45 3.43 17.99
CA GLN A 697 6.67 4.68 18.73
C GLN A 697 5.72 5.81 18.33
N ARG A 698 5.01 5.71 17.22
CA ARG A 698 3.99 6.69 16.80
C ARG A 698 2.60 6.34 17.30
N SER A 699 2.41 5.14 17.83
CA SER A 699 1.18 4.83 18.56
C SER A 699 1.00 5.78 19.75
N PRO A 700 -0.22 6.30 19.99
CA PRO A 700 -0.46 7.29 21.04
C PRO A 700 -0.30 6.70 22.46
N VAL A 701 -0.43 5.38 22.64
CA VAL A 701 -0.26 4.74 23.96
C VAL A 701 1.20 4.51 24.37
N VAL A 702 2.14 4.64 23.44
CA VAL A 702 3.58 4.56 23.74
C VAL A 702 4.04 5.93 24.18
N SER A 703 4.14 6.18 25.49
CA SER A 703 4.46 7.51 26.03
C SER A 703 5.95 7.66 26.36
N GLN A 704 6.57 8.77 25.96
CA GLN A 704 7.89 9.21 26.42
C GLN A 704 7.80 10.21 27.58
#